data_AF-A0A6V7PES8-F1
#
_entry.id   AF-A0A6V7PES8-F1
#
_cell.length_a   1.000
_cell.length_b   1.000
_cell.length_c   1.000
_cell.angle_alpha   90.00
_cell.angle_beta   90.00
_cell.angle_gamma   90.00
#
_symmetry.space_group_name_H-M   'P 1'
#
loop_
_entity.id
_entity.type
_entity.pdbx_description
1 polymer ?
#
loop_
_entity_poly.entity_id
_entity_poly.type
_entity_poly.pdbx_seq_one_letter_code
_entity_poly.pdbx_strand_id
1 'polypeptide(L)'
;MYIPKILFLSLSQFLLLLLLLLLLHPLLPPAVADDPIYHICGNTGNYTANSTYQSNLSLILSSLAANASGGGAGFSEGTAGQTPNQVSGLASAAATPTLPPAAPASASAPPTYDDCLIHFSDLHFLTSTGNSQQAVLYNSNKITYKPHVFDEMTAWLINRTADWAAHNTKSRFATAEAKYTADIPLYGLVQCTPDLTPVECRQCLQSLIGEMPQWFLGREGGRILGVWCNLRYEVYSFFDVAPSLRLVLPVVSAPAPAPVVHTPVFVPAREEGKKKNVTATVLAIALPLAAALVLISAICICFWRKRSATKQPLLYETTAEEIRNVDSLLINLPTLRAATGNFDEVNKLGEGGFGAVYKGILHDGREIAVKRLSRSSGQGIEELKNELVLVAKLQHKNLVRLLGVCLEEQEKLLVYEYVPNRSLDTVLFDSEKKQQLDWGKRYRIINGIARALVYLHEDSQLKIIHRDLKASNILLGADMNPKISDFGLARLFGGDQTQGVTSRVVGTFGYMAPEYAMHGHFSIKSDVFSFGVLILEIITSRKNTATLESEQAEDLLTYIWEHWINGTILEIVDPSMGRNYSRNEALRCIHIGLLCVQENPADRPNMWTVVVMLNSETVSLQAPYKPAFCIGKSGINSGSFRHQANHYGGIGDQSSNSSIPMSPNKVSITELEPR
;
A
#
# COMPACT_ATOMS: atom_id res chain seq x y z
N MET A 1 -44.67 -2.86 -39.41
CA MET A 1 -45.10 -2.16 -38.17
C MET A 1 -45.74 -3.19 -37.24
N TYR A 2 -44.93 -3.83 -36.40
CA TYR A 2 -45.36 -4.89 -35.47
C TYR A 2 -45.26 -4.32 -34.05
N ILE A 3 -46.38 -4.22 -33.34
CA ILE A 3 -46.43 -3.93 -31.91
C ILE A 3 -46.84 -5.24 -31.22
N PRO A 4 -46.05 -5.81 -30.30
CA PRO A 4 -46.45 -7.00 -29.57
C PRO A 4 -47.42 -6.64 -28.44
N LYS A 5 -48.46 -7.47 -28.27
CA LYS A 5 -49.36 -7.46 -27.11
C LYS A 5 -48.57 -7.76 -25.84
N ILE A 6 -48.45 -6.78 -24.96
CA ILE A 6 -47.97 -6.99 -23.59
C ILE A 6 -49.12 -7.59 -22.78
N LEU A 7 -48.91 -8.78 -22.23
CA LEU A 7 -49.81 -9.42 -21.27
C LEU A 7 -49.86 -8.57 -19.99
N PHE A 8 -51.07 -8.16 -19.59
CA PHE A 8 -51.33 -7.64 -18.25
C PHE A 8 -51.39 -8.81 -17.26
N LEU A 9 -50.34 -8.95 -16.42
CA LEU A 9 -50.39 -9.80 -15.23
C LEU A 9 -51.27 -9.12 -14.17
N SER A 10 -52.10 -9.90 -13.46
CA SER A 10 -52.95 -9.36 -12.41
C SER A 10 -52.12 -8.95 -11.18
N LEU A 11 -52.63 -7.98 -10.40
CA LEU A 11 -51.97 -7.47 -9.18
C LEU A 11 -51.61 -8.60 -8.19
N SER A 12 -52.39 -9.68 -8.18
CA SER A 12 -52.14 -10.88 -7.37
C SER A 12 -50.92 -11.67 -7.85
N GLN A 13 -50.71 -11.81 -9.16
CA GLN A 13 -49.54 -12.49 -9.72
C GLN A 13 -48.25 -11.68 -9.49
N PHE A 14 -48.36 -10.36 -9.49
CA PHE A 14 -47.24 -9.47 -9.18
C PHE A 14 -46.81 -9.56 -7.70
N LEU A 15 -47.77 -9.64 -6.76
CA LEU A 15 -47.48 -9.85 -5.34
C LEU A 15 -46.85 -11.22 -5.07
N LEU A 16 -47.32 -12.27 -5.74
CA LEU A 16 -46.80 -13.63 -5.58
C LEU A 16 -45.35 -13.73 -6.07
N LEU A 17 -45.02 -13.07 -7.18
CA LEU A 17 -43.66 -13.00 -7.72
C LEU A 17 -42.71 -12.26 -6.76
N LEU A 18 -43.20 -11.19 -6.11
CA LEU A 18 -42.43 -10.40 -5.14
C LEU A 18 -42.13 -11.20 -3.86
N LEU A 19 -43.10 -12.01 -3.41
CA LEU A 19 -42.93 -12.93 -2.28
C LEU A 19 -41.96 -14.08 -2.60
N LEU A 20 -42.00 -14.64 -3.81
CA LEU A 20 -41.04 -15.64 -4.27
C LEU A 20 -39.62 -15.07 -4.41
N LEU A 21 -39.48 -13.82 -4.87
CA LEU A 21 -38.19 -13.12 -4.94
C LEU A 21 -37.58 -12.82 -3.56
N LEU A 22 -38.42 -12.60 -2.54
CA LEU A 22 -37.99 -12.44 -1.14
C LEU A 22 -37.55 -13.76 -0.49
N LEU A 23 -38.10 -14.90 -0.94
CA LEU A 23 -37.75 -16.24 -0.46
C LEU A 23 -36.52 -16.85 -1.17
N LEU A 24 -36.07 -16.26 -2.28
CA LEU A 24 -34.94 -16.72 -3.10
C LEU A 24 -33.65 -15.90 -2.89
N HIS A 25 -33.56 -15.07 -1.85
CA HIS A 25 -32.27 -14.51 -1.46
C HIS A 25 -31.38 -15.63 -0.91
N PRO A 26 -30.20 -15.90 -1.52
CA PRO A 26 -29.24 -16.79 -0.91
C PRO A 26 -28.80 -16.12 0.40
N LEU A 27 -28.88 -16.86 1.51
CA LEU A 27 -28.14 -16.54 2.73
C LEU A 27 -26.68 -16.31 2.31
N LEU A 28 -26.21 -15.06 2.42
CA LEU A 28 -24.82 -14.74 2.14
C LEU A 28 -23.93 -15.62 3.03
N PRO A 29 -22.91 -16.29 2.49
CA PRO A 29 -21.82 -16.81 3.32
C PRO A 29 -21.10 -15.63 3.99
N PRO A 30 -20.56 -15.81 5.21
CA PRO A 30 -19.91 -14.74 5.96
C PRO A 30 -18.68 -14.18 5.22
N ALA A 31 -18.48 -12.87 5.37
CA ALA A 31 -17.32 -12.08 4.97
C ALA A 31 -15.96 -12.72 5.33
N VAL A 32 -14.91 -12.48 4.54
CA VAL A 32 -13.52 -12.84 4.88
C VAL A 32 -12.68 -11.55 4.98
N ALA A 33 -11.65 -11.58 5.84
CA ALA A 33 -10.93 -10.42 6.38
C ALA A 33 -9.82 -9.76 5.61
N ASP A 34 -9.74 -8.42 5.73
CA ASP A 34 -8.60 -7.59 5.33
C ASP A 34 -7.57 -7.51 6.48
N ASP A 35 -6.28 -7.54 6.11
CA ASP A 35 -5.14 -7.45 7.03
C ASP A 35 -4.92 -6.03 7.58
N PRO A 36 -4.40 -5.88 8.81
CA PRO A 36 -4.14 -4.59 9.42
C PRO A 36 -3.03 -3.81 8.69
N ILE A 37 -3.25 -2.50 8.49
CA ILE A 37 -2.37 -1.57 7.74
C ILE A 37 -0.97 -1.45 8.37
N TYR A 38 -0.82 -1.70 9.68
CA TYR A 38 0.45 -1.67 10.39
C TYR A 38 0.38 -2.52 11.67
N HIS A 39 1.48 -3.21 12.02
CA HIS A 39 1.59 -4.01 13.24
C HIS A 39 2.84 -3.62 14.03
N ILE A 40 2.67 -3.28 15.31
CA ILE A 40 3.76 -2.91 16.22
C ILE A 40 3.75 -3.88 17.39
N CYS A 41 4.83 -4.65 17.55
CA CYS A 41 5.05 -5.48 18.72
C CYS A 41 6.00 -4.77 19.68
N GLY A 42 5.75 -4.86 20.99
CA GLY A 42 6.77 -4.58 21.98
C GLY A 42 7.87 -5.65 21.94
N ASN A 43 9.07 -5.33 22.46
CA ASN A 43 10.21 -6.25 22.52
C ASN A 43 10.03 -7.40 23.53
N THR A 44 8.86 -7.53 24.16
CA THR A 44 8.61 -8.45 25.27
C THR A 44 7.70 -9.59 24.84
N GLY A 45 8.32 -10.70 24.43
CA GLY A 45 7.72 -12.04 24.48
C GLY A 45 7.02 -12.54 23.22
N ASN A 46 7.51 -13.66 22.68
CA ASN A 46 6.73 -14.53 21.78
C ASN A 46 5.84 -15.45 22.62
N TYR A 47 4.59 -15.66 22.20
CA TYR A 47 3.72 -16.68 22.78
C TYR A 47 3.71 -17.94 21.91
N THR A 48 3.56 -19.12 22.53
CA THR A 48 3.52 -20.40 21.82
C THR A 48 2.19 -20.59 21.10
N ALA A 49 2.22 -21.11 19.87
CA ALA A 49 1.01 -21.51 19.15
C ALA A 49 0.24 -22.58 19.95
N ASN A 50 -1.10 -22.50 19.92
CA ASN A 50 -2.05 -23.29 20.70
C ASN A 50 -1.94 -23.14 22.23
N SER A 51 -1.38 -22.03 22.71
CA SER A 51 -1.32 -21.74 24.16
C SER A 51 -2.66 -21.22 24.70
N THR A 52 -2.80 -21.30 26.03
CA THR A 52 -3.89 -20.63 26.77
C THR A 52 -3.89 -19.12 26.51
N TYR A 53 -2.71 -18.50 26.37
CA TYR A 53 -2.58 -17.09 25.99
C TYR A 53 -3.19 -16.81 24.62
N GLN A 54 -2.90 -17.62 23.59
CA GLN A 54 -3.50 -17.46 22.26
C GLN A 54 -5.02 -17.58 22.31
N SER A 55 -5.54 -18.52 23.09
CA SER A 55 -6.99 -18.70 23.26
C SER A 55 -7.62 -17.46 23.91
N ASN A 56 -6.99 -16.89 24.94
CA ASN A 56 -7.44 -15.67 25.60
C ASN A 56 -7.34 -14.44 24.68
N LEU A 57 -6.31 -14.37 23.84
CA LEU A 57 -6.14 -13.32 22.84
C LEU A 57 -7.24 -13.37 21.78
N SER A 58 -7.55 -14.55 21.23
CA SER A 58 -8.64 -14.71 20.27
C SER A 58 -10.01 -14.35 20.86
N LEU A 59 -10.24 -14.69 22.13
CA LEU A 59 -11.45 -14.29 22.86
C LEU A 59 -11.54 -12.76 22.99
N ILE A 60 -10.45 -12.10 23.38
CA ILE A 60 -10.42 -10.63 23.50
C ILE A 60 -10.67 -9.95 22.17
N LEU A 61 -9.94 -10.30 21.11
CA LEU A 61 -10.09 -9.68 19.80
C LEU A 61 -11.51 -9.81 19.25
N SER A 62 -12.13 -10.98 19.45
CA SER A 62 -13.53 -11.22 19.06
C SER A 62 -14.51 -10.36 19.87
N SER A 63 -14.28 -10.22 21.17
CA SER A 63 -15.15 -9.42 22.04
C SER A 63 -15.03 -7.91 21.76
N LEU A 64 -13.82 -7.41 21.53
CA LEU A 64 -13.55 -6.00 21.22
C LEU A 64 -14.23 -5.58 19.92
N ALA A 65 -14.10 -6.42 18.87
CA ALA A 65 -14.76 -6.16 17.60
C ALA A 65 -16.28 -6.10 17.76
N ALA A 66 -16.89 -7.11 18.39
CA ALA A 66 -18.35 -7.17 18.58
C ALA A 66 -18.90 -6.01 19.42
N ASN A 67 -18.21 -5.65 20.51
CA ASN A 67 -18.66 -4.62 21.43
C ASN A 67 -18.50 -3.20 20.86
N ALA A 68 -17.41 -2.94 20.15
CA ALA A 68 -17.20 -1.65 19.53
C ALA A 68 -18.21 -1.44 18.37
N SER A 69 -18.62 -2.50 17.65
CA SER A 69 -19.69 -2.47 16.63
C SER A 69 -21.06 -2.19 17.21
N GLY A 70 -21.37 -2.80 18.36
CA GLY A 70 -22.71 -2.76 18.94
C GLY A 70 -23.01 -1.51 19.75
N GLY A 71 -21.99 -0.83 20.28
CA GLY A 71 -22.14 0.26 21.26
C GLY A 71 -22.36 1.65 20.69
N GLY A 72 -22.30 1.84 19.36
CA GLY A 72 -22.48 3.15 18.70
C GLY A 72 -21.36 4.18 18.95
N ALA A 73 -20.42 3.89 19.86
CA ALA A 73 -19.30 4.76 20.24
C ALA A 73 -18.00 4.46 19.49
N GLY A 74 -17.93 3.36 18.73
CA GLY A 74 -16.71 2.95 18.02
C GLY A 74 -15.55 2.61 18.95
N PHE A 75 -15.83 2.16 20.17
CA PHE A 75 -14.83 1.88 21.20
C PHE A 75 -15.20 0.65 22.04
N SER A 76 -14.21 -0.15 22.41
CA SER A 76 -14.35 -1.24 23.38
C SER A 76 -13.03 -1.50 24.08
N GLU A 77 -13.12 -1.96 25.33
CA GLU A 77 -11.98 -2.50 26.11
C GLU A 77 -12.37 -3.80 26.80
N GLY A 78 -11.39 -4.58 27.25
CA GLY A 78 -11.64 -5.79 28.01
C GLY A 78 -10.39 -6.57 28.40
N THR A 79 -10.57 -7.51 29.33
CA THR A 79 -9.52 -8.42 29.79
C THR A 79 -10.02 -9.88 29.77
N ALA A 80 -9.21 -10.81 29.28
CA ALA A 80 -9.49 -12.24 29.36
C ALA A 80 -8.34 -13.02 29.99
N GLY A 81 -8.68 -14.11 30.68
CA GLY A 81 -7.71 -14.98 31.34
C GLY A 81 -7.21 -14.46 32.70
N GLN A 82 -6.35 -15.27 33.30
CA GLN A 82 -5.67 -14.98 34.57
C GLN A 82 -4.15 -15.07 34.35
N THR A 83 -3.37 -14.41 35.20
CA THR A 83 -1.91 -14.47 35.16
C THR A 83 -1.41 -15.93 35.25
N PRO A 84 -0.45 -16.35 34.41
CA PRO A 84 0.36 -15.56 33.47
C PRO A 84 -0.23 -15.40 32.06
N ASN A 85 -1.41 -15.96 31.76
CA ASN A 85 -2.01 -15.96 30.41
C ASN A 85 -3.07 -14.85 30.21
N GLN A 86 -3.02 -13.79 31.01
CA GLN A 86 -3.98 -12.70 30.92
C GLN A 86 -3.71 -11.86 29.66
N VAL A 87 -4.77 -11.39 29.00
CA VAL A 87 -4.69 -10.47 27.87
C VAL A 87 -5.63 -9.31 28.16
N SER A 88 -5.10 -8.09 28.18
CA SER A 88 -5.89 -6.86 28.17
C SER A 88 -5.89 -6.31 26.74
N GLY A 89 -7.00 -5.74 26.28
CA GLY A 89 -7.08 -5.14 24.97
C GLY A 89 -8.10 -4.01 24.85
N LEU A 90 -7.89 -3.17 23.85
CA LEU A 90 -8.66 -1.97 23.56
C LEU A 90 -8.77 -1.77 22.04
N ALA A 91 -9.93 -1.34 21.57
CA ALA A 91 -10.21 -1.01 20.18
C ALA A 91 -10.90 0.35 20.07
N SER A 92 -10.49 1.19 19.11
CA SER A 92 -11.06 2.52 18.87
C SER A 92 -11.15 2.83 17.37
N ALA A 93 -12.28 3.37 16.90
CA ALA A 93 -12.61 3.67 15.51
C ALA A 93 -12.96 5.16 15.31
N ALA A 94 -12.59 5.74 14.16
CA ALA A 94 -12.85 7.14 13.86
C ALA A 94 -14.26 7.33 13.24
N ALA A 95 -15.15 7.99 13.99
CA ALA A 95 -16.35 8.69 13.51
C ALA A 95 -17.41 7.94 12.65
N THR A 96 -17.43 6.60 12.60
CA THR A 96 -18.62 5.83 12.19
C THR A 96 -18.88 4.66 13.15
N PRO A 97 -20.15 4.36 13.50
CA PRO A 97 -20.48 3.37 14.52
C PRO A 97 -20.44 1.91 14.00
N THR A 98 -20.06 1.69 12.75
CA THR A 98 -19.95 0.35 12.18
C THR A 98 -18.52 -0.14 12.28
N LEU A 99 -18.14 -0.69 13.44
CA LEU A 99 -17.19 -1.79 13.35
C LEU A 99 -17.92 -2.95 12.65
N PRO A 100 -17.28 -3.66 11.73
CA PRO A 100 -17.88 -4.87 11.17
C PRO A 100 -18.06 -5.91 12.29
N PRO A 101 -19.24 -6.55 12.40
CA PRO A 101 -19.45 -7.62 13.37
C PRO A 101 -18.53 -8.77 12.97
N ALA A 102 -17.46 -8.95 13.75
CA ALA A 102 -16.21 -9.58 13.35
C ALA A 102 -15.49 -8.78 12.26
N ALA A 103 -14.17 -8.63 12.37
CA ALA A 103 -13.37 -8.44 11.17
C ALA A 103 -13.76 -9.56 10.18
N PRO A 104 -14.13 -9.25 8.93
CA PRO A 104 -15.12 -8.32 8.40
C PRO A 104 -16.03 -8.99 7.34
N ALA A 105 -17.24 -8.45 7.19
CA ALA A 105 -18.19 -8.73 6.10
C ALA A 105 -19.01 -7.48 5.69
N SER A 106 -18.36 -6.60 4.93
CA SER A 106 -18.86 -5.58 3.99
C SER A 106 -20.29 -4.97 4.08
N ALA A 107 -20.33 -3.63 4.00
CA ALA A 107 -21.21 -2.90 3.08
C ALA A 107 -20.50 -1.63 2.56
N SER A 108 -20.71 -1.30 1.30
CA SER A 108 -20.08 -0.22 0.54
C SER A 108 -20.26 1.19 1.13
N ALA A 109 -19.15 1.90 1.34
CA ALA A 109 -19.08 3.36 1.46
C ALA A 109 -17.91 3.91 0.60
N PRO A 110 -17.92 5.20 0.18
CA PRO A 110 -16.76 5.85 -0.46
C PRO A 110 -15.53 5.81 0.47
N PRO A 111 -14.30 6.04 -0.02
CA PRO A 111 -13.11 5.86 0.81
C PRO A 111 -13.24 6.77 2.03
N THR A 112 -13.03 6.23 3.22
CA THR A 112 -12.97 6.98 4.48
C THR A 112 -12.08 6.17 5.43
N TYR A 113 -10.88 6.70 5.70
CA TYR A 113 -10.07 6.51 6.92
C TYR A 113 -9.46 5.19 7.41
N ASP A 114 -8.31 5.32 8.10
CA ASP A 114 -7.66 4.31 8.93
C ASP A 114 -8.62 3.84 10.05
N ASP A 115 -9.48 2.85 9.75
CA ASP A 115 -10.77 2.67 10.44
C ASP A 115 -10.71 2.13 11.88
N CYS A 116 -9.62 1.52 12.36
CA CYS A 116 -9.56 0.98 13.73
C CYS A 116 -8.12 0.87 14.28
N LEU A 117 -7.91 1.36 15.50
CA LEU A 117 -6.71 1.07 16.30
C LEU A 117 -7.04 -0.03 17.31
N ILE A 118 -6.25 -1.11 17.33
CA ILE A 118 -6.36 -2.18 18.32
C ILE A 118 -5.04 -2.28 19.08
N HIS A 119 -5.12 -2.21 20.41
CA HIS A 119 -4.02 -2.43 21.34
C HIS A 119 -4.31 -3.65 22.20
N PHE A 120 -3.32 -4.53 22.38
CA PHE A 120 -3.40 -5.63 23.33
C PHE A 120 -2.05 -5.89 24.00
N SER A 121 -2.08 -6.40 25.23
CA SER A 121 -0.87 -6.74 25.98
C SER A 121 -1.17 -7.80 27.04
N ASP A 122 -0.13 -8.54 27.43
CA ASP A 122 -0.07 -9.39 28.61
C ASP A 122 -0.08 -8.59 29.94
N LEU A 123 0.24 -7.30 29.87
CA LEU A 123 0.15 -6.37 30.99
C LEU A 123 -1.25 -5.75 31.10
N HIS A 124 -1.69 -5.50 32.33
CA HIS A 124 -2.96 -4.81 32.58
C HIS A 124 -2.80 -3.28 32.43
N PHE A 125 -2.69 -2.81 31.19
CA PHE A 125 -2.44 -1.39 30.87
C PHE A 125 -3.67 -0.49 31.00
N LEU A 126 -4.88 -1.06 31.08
CA LEU A 126 -6.15 -0.31 31.20
C LEU A 126 -6.24 0.55 32.47
N THR A 127 -5.39 0.30 33.47
CA THR A 127 -5.33 1.10 34.70
C THR A 127 -4.35 2.28 34.63
N SER A 128 -3.62 2.46 33.51
CA SER A 128 -2.66 3.54 33.31
C SER A 128 -3.11 4.48 32.19
N THR A 129 -3.10 5.79 32.44
CA THR A 129 -3.48 6.82 31.46
C THR A 129 -2.31 7.33 30.61
N GLY A 130 -1.12 6.73 30.73
CA GLY A 130 0.09 7.15 30.01
C GLY A 130 0.25 6.47 28.64
N ASN A 131 0.73 7.22 27.64
CA ASN A 131 1.11 6.70 26.31
C ASN A 131 2.57 6.18 26.29
N SER A 132 2.98 5.37 27.27
CA SER A 132 4.37 4.88 27.37
C SER A 132 4.81 3.98 26.21
N GLN A 133 3.85 3.42 25.47
CA GLN A 133 4.05 2.70 24.22
C GLN A 133 3.39 3.49 23.08
N GLN A 134 4.20 4.30 22.39
CA GLN A 134 3.73 5.15 21.28
C GLN A 134 4.55 4.89 20.01
N ALA A 135 3.92 5.11 18.87
CA ALA A 135 4.58 5.06 17.56
C ALA A 135 4.59 6.43 16.92
N VAL A 136 5.77 6.84 16.44
CA VAL A 136 5.96 8.12 15.76
C VAL A 136 6.31 7.86 14.30
N LEU A 137 5.54 8.47 13.40
CA LEU A 137 5.74 8.39 11.95
C LEU A 137 5.87 9.83 11.43
N TYR A 138 6.79 10.09 10.53
CA TYR A 138 6.98 11.44 9.98
C TYR A 138 7.42 11.41 8.52
N ASN A 139 7.07 12.47 7.80
CA ASN A 139 7.51 12.70 6.44
C ASN A 139 8.99 13.15 6.43
N SER A 140 9.82 12.55 5.59
CA SER A 140 11.23 12.94 5.46
C SER A 140 11.41 14.29 4.77
N ASN A 141 10.46 14.72 3.95
CA ASN A 141 10.48 16.01 3.26
C ASN A 141 10.36 17.16 4.26
N LYS A 142 11.06 18.25 3.94
CA LYS A 142 11.08 19.48 4.74
C LYS A 142 10.50 20.67 3.98
N ILE A 143 9.73 21.47 4.69
CA ILE A 143 9.26 22.78 4.25
C ILE A 143 10.47 23.68 4.05
N THR A 144 10.71 24.07 2.80
CA THR A 144 11.86 24.92 2.44
C THR A 144 11.57 26.40 2.66
N TYR A 145 10.31 26.82 2.48
CA TYR A 145 9.89 28.20 2.67
C TYR A 145 9.40 28.44 4.10
N LYS A 146 10.09 29.28 4.88
CA LYS A 146 9.74 29.69 6.26
C LYS A 146 9.29 28.52 7.19
N PRO A 147 10.13 27.47 7.37
CA PRO A 147 9.76 26.28 8.15
C PRO A 147 9.28 26.58 9.59
N HIS A 148 9.85 27.57 10.27
CA HIS A 148 9.39 27.96 11.61
C HIS A 148 7.93 28.45 11.64
N VAL A 149 7.50 29.17 10.60
CA VAL A 149 6.11 29.65 10.48
C VAL A 149 5.18 28.48 10.18
N PHE A 150 5.63 27.51 9.40
CA PHE A 150 4.90 26.27 9.16
C PHE A 150 4.72 25.46 10.45
N ASP A 151 5.78 25.32 11.25
CA ASP A 151 5.74 24.60 12.53
C ASP A 151 4.79 25.27 13.53
N GLU A 152 4.85 26.61 13.65
CA GLU A 152 3.92 27.39 14.47
C GLU A 152 2.47 27.20 14.02
N MET A 153 2.23 27.23 12.71
CA MET A 153 0.90 27.05 12.14
C MET A 153 0.37 25.62 12.34
N THR A 154 1.24 24.62 12.23
CA THR A 154 0.90 23.21 12.47
C THR A 154 0.57 22.97 13.94
N ALA A 155 1.40 23.48 14.85
CA ALA A 155 1.13 23.42 16.28
C ALA A 155 -0.20 24.12 16.62
N TRP A 156 -0.45 25.31 16.05
CA TRP A 156 -1.69 26.03 16.23
C TRP A 156 -2.91 25.25 15.73
N LEU A 157 -2.84 24.70 14.50
CA LEU A 157 -3.91 23.90 13.92
C LEU A 157 -4.24 22.69 14.78
N ILE A 158 -3.23 21.89 15.14
CA ILE A 158 -3.44 20.67 15.95
C ILE A 158 -3.93 21.03 17.35
N ASN A 159 -3.42 22.09 17.96
CA ASN A 159 -3.86 22.54 19.28
C ASN A 159 -5.34 22.97 19.29
N ARG A 160 -5.80 23.71 18.26
CA ARG A 160 -7.22 24.06 18.11
C ARG A 160 -8.10 22.84 17.85
N THR A 161 -7.59 21.91 17.06
CA THR A 161 -8.27 20.63 16.78
C THR A 161 -8.42 19.81 18.06
N ALA A 162 -7.40 19.79 18.92
CA ALA A 162 -7.42 19.12 20.22
C ALA A 162 -8.43 19.74 21.21
N ASP A 163 -8.51 21.08 21.28
CA ASP A 163 -9.53 21.76 22.07
C ASP A 163 -10.95 21.33 21.63
N TRP A 164 -11.18 21.30 20.31
CA TRP A 164 -12.48 20.95 19.74
C TRP A 164 -12.83 19.48 19.97
N ALA A 165 -11.89 18.57 19.75
CA ALA A 165 -12.08 17.15 20.02
C ALA A 165 -12.46 16.92 21.50
N ALA A 166 -11.72 17.56 22.42
CA ALA A 166 -11.93 17.42 23.85
C ALA A 166 -13.29 17.97 24.33
N HIS A 167 -13.72 19.15 23.85
CA HIS A 167 -14.85 19.86 24.45
C HIS A 167 -16.12 19.88 23.60
N ASN A 168 -16.02 19.75 22.28
CA ASN A 168 -17.14 19.97 21.37
C ASN A 168 -17.68 18.67 20.75
N THR A 169 -17.02 17.55 21.00
CA THR A 169 -17.42 16.25 20.45
C THR A 169 -17.52 15.20 21.56
N LYS A 170 -18.54 14.34 21.46
CA LYS A 170 -18.69 13.17 22.35
C LYS A 170 -17.79 12.01 21.93
N SER A 171 -17.43 11.94 20.65
CA SER A 171 -16.52 10.94 20.07
C SER A 171 -15.04 11.26 20.31
N ARG A 172 -14.73 12.39 20.96
CA ARG A 172 -13.36 12.88 21.19
C ARG A 172 -12.50 12.94 19.92
N PHE A 173 -13.14 13.24 18.80
CA PHE A 173 -12.55 13.21 17.46
C PHE A 173 -12.78 14.55 16.77
N ALA A 174 -11.75 15.10 16.13
CA ALA A 174 -11.91 16.29 15.31
C ALA A 174 -10.89 16.34 14.16
N THR A 175 -11.29 17.04 13.09
CA THR A 175 -10.47 17.32 11.92
C THR A 175 -10.41 18.81 11.65
N ALA A 176 -9.30 19.31 11.13
CA ALA A 176 -9.13 20.72 10.80
C ALA A 176 -8.36 20.93 9.51
N GLU A 177 -8.74 21.97 8.78
CA GLU A 177 -8.10 22.43 7.55
C GLU A 177 -7.64 23.87 7.73
N ALA A 178 -6.41 24.18 7.30
CA ALA A 178 -5.91 25.53 7.12
C ALA A 178 -5.06 25.65 5.85
N LYS A 179 -4.61 26.87 5.55
CA LYS A 179 -3.73 27.14 4.39
C LYS A 179 -2.45 27.81 4.85
N TYR A 180 -1.33 27.11 4.71
CA TYR A 180 -0.02 27.66 5.02
C TYR A 180 0.41 28.73 4.01
N THR A 181 0.25 28.42 2.72
CA THR A 181 0.37 29.38 1.63
C THR A 181 -0.82 29.20 0.66
N ALA A 182 -0.88 29.99 -0.42
CA ALA A 182 -1.89 29.80 -1.46
C ALA A 182 -1.86 28.37 -2.05
N ASP A 183 -0.67 27.77 -2.11
CA ASP A 183 -0.40 26.50 -2.78
C ASP A 183 -0.16 25.33 -1.82
N ILE A 184 0.07 25.58 -0.53
CA ILE A 184 0.33 24.55 0.48
C ILE A 184 -0.84 24.50 1.48
N PRO A 185 -1.79 23.58 1.32
CA PRO A 185 -2.82 23.34 2.32
C PRO A 185 -2.24 22.56 3.51
N LEU A 186 -2.91 22.63 4.65
CA LEU A 186 -2.51 21.95 5.88
C LEU A 186 -3.74 21.31 6.52
N TYR A 187 -3.65 20.02 6.77
CA TYR A 187 -4.72 19.20 7.32
C TYR A 187 -4.28 18.58 8.63
N GLY A 188 -5.18 18.48 9.60
CA GLY A 188 -4.91 17.84 10.89
C GLY A 188 -6.10 17.07 11.43
N LEU A 189 -5.80 16.03 12.21
CA LEU A 189 -6.75 15.13 12.84
C LEU A 189 -6.22 14.77 14.22
N VAL A 190 -7.13 14.72 15.19
CA VAL A 190 -6.83 14.22 16.52
C VAL A 190 -7.98 13.34 17.02
N GLN A 191 -7.64 12.36 17.85
CA GLN A 191 -8.62 11.49 18.47
C GLN A 191 -8.16 11.07 19.87
N CYS A 192 -9.10 11.01 20.81
CA CYS A 192 -8.94 10.30 22.08
C CYS A 192 -9.92 9.13 22.14
N THR A 193 -9.69 8.19 23.05
CA THR A 193 -10.69 7.18 23.38
C THR A 193 -11.93 7.86 24.02
N PRO A 194 -13.16 7.46 23.65
CA PRO A 194 -14.39 8.14 24.09
C PRO A 194 -14.66 8.11 25.60
N ASP A 195 -14.06 7.16 26.32
CA ASP A 195 -14.15 6.98 27.77
C ASP A 195 -13.44 8.07 28.57
N LEU A 196 -12.46 8.76 27.96
CA LEU A 196 -11.77 9.87 28.60
C LEU A 196 -12.70 11.08 28.81
N THR A 197 -12.57 11.70 29.99
CA THR A 197 -13.19 13.00 30.27
C THR A 197 -12.61 14.07 29.34
N PRO A 198 -13.30 15.22 29.15
CA PRO A 198 -12.76 16.31 28.33
C PRO A 198 -11.36 16.75 28.78
N VAL A 199 -11.13 16.77 30.09
CA VAL A 199 -9.85 17.16 30.70
C VAL A 199 -8.77 16.13 30.40
N GLU A 200 -9.05 14.84 30.56
CA GLU A 200 -8.08 13.76 30.29
C GLU A 200 -7.75 13.65 28.81
N CYS A 201 -8.75 13.71 27.92
CA CYS A 201 -8.51 13.75 26.48
C CYS A 201 -7.62 14.93 26.09
N ARG A 202 -7.91 16.12 26.65
CA ARG A 202 -7.12 17.30 26.37
C ARG A 202 -5.68 17.18 26.87
N GLN A 203 -5.48 16.64 28.07
CA GLN A 203 -4.16 16.39 28.65
C GLN A 203 -3.37 15.37 27.82
N CYS A 204 -4.02 14.29 27.38
CA CYS A 204 -3.40 13.28 26.52
C CYS A 204 -2.90 13.91 25.21
N LEU A 205 -3.78 14.62 24.50
CA LEU A 205 -3.41 15.31 23.25
C LEU A 205 -2.35 16.39 23.48
N GLN A 206 -2.40 17.10 24.60
CA GLN A 206 -1.38 18.10 24.96
C GLN A 206 0.00 17.49 25.15
N SER A 207 0.09 16.26 25.70
CA SER A 207 1.36 15.52 25.78
C SER A 207 1.93 15.28 24.39
N LEU A 208 1.11 14.73 23.48
CA LEU A 208 1.55 14.45 22.11
C LEU A 208 1.93 15.72 21.34
N ILE A 209 1.19 16.82 21.54
CA ILE A 209 1.51 18.13 20.95
C ILE A 209 2.87 18.63 21.45
N GLY A 210 3.18 18.42 22.73
CA GLY A 210 4.46 18.79 23.33
C GLY A 210 5.67 18.05 22.73
N GLU A 211 5.43 16.89 22.11
CA GLU A 211 6.47 16.07 21.46
C GLU A 211 6.69 16.43 19.99
N MET A 212 5.76 17.15 19.36
CA MET A 212 5.86 17.54 17.95
C MET A 212 7.19 18.24 17.60
N PRO A 213 7.72 19.19 18.41
CA PRO A 213 8.98 19.85 18.07
C PRO A 213 10.19 18.90 18.04
N GLN A 214 10.16 17.79 18.78
CA GLN A 214 11.22 16.79 18.78
C GLN A 214 11.26 16.00 17.47
N TRP A 215 10.09 15.69 16.91
CA TRP A 215 9.96 14.74 15.80
C TRP A 215 9.69 15.39 14.45
N PHE A 216 8.96 16.51 14.44
CA PHE A 216 8.27 17.05 13.26
C PHE A 216 8.80 18.38 12.75
N LEU A 217 9.88 18.91 13.35
CA LEU A 217 10.41 20.24 13.03
C LEU A 217 10.73 20.41 11.54
N GLY A 218 9.99 21.33 10.90
CA GLY A 218 10.07 21.67 9.49
C GLY A 218 9.56 20.59 8.54
N ARG A 219 8.86 19.55 8.99
CA ARG A 219 8.44 18.40 8.17
C ARG A 219 7.05 18.59 7.60
N GLU A 220 6.82 18.10 6.38
CA GLU A 220 5.54 18.21 5.67
C GLU A 220 4.39 17.39 6.27
N GLY A 221 4.68 16.42 7.14
CA GLY A 221 3.67 15.56 7.75
C GLY A 221 4.21 14.77 8.93
N GLY A 222 3.32 14.41 9.86
CA GLY A 222 3.68 13.71 11.08
C GLY A 222 2.48 13.10 11.79
N ARG A 223 2.69 11.96 12.44
CA ARG A 223 1.68 11.19 13.17
C ARG A 223 2.27 10.63 14.46
N ILE A 224 1.52 10.75 15.55
CA ILE A 224 1.81 10.06 16.81
C ILE A 224 0.61 9.18 17.16
N LEU A 225 0.87 7.89 17.34
CA LEU A 225 -0.10 6.88 17.72
C LEU A 225 0.16 6.48 19.17
N GLY A 226 -0.60 7.06 20.10
CA GLY A 226 -0.67 6.61 21.48
C GLY A 226 -1.82 5.64 21.71
N VAL A 227 -1.78 4.94 22.84
CA VAL A 227 -2.82 4.01 23.29
C VAL A 227 -4.16 4.72 23.50
N TRP A 228 -4.12 5.91 24.10
CA TRP A 228 -5.31 6.64 24.55
C TRP A 228 -5.68 7.83 23.66
N CYS A 229 -4.70 8.38 22.94
CA CYS A 229 -4.93 9.44 21.99
C CYS A 229 -3.91 9.40 20.87
N ASN A 230 -4.26 10.01 19.75
CA ASN A 230 -3.41 10.11 18.58
C ASN A 230 -3.60 11.47 17.89
N LEU A 231 -2.57 11.87 17.14
CA LEU A 231 -2.61 13.04 16.27
C LEU A 231 -1.97 12.74 14.92
N ARG A 232 -2.42 13.44 13.90
CA ARG A 232 -1.86 13.40 12.54
C ARG A 232 -1.99 14.77 11.89
N TYR A 233 -0.96 15.20 11.17
CA TYR A 233 -1.03 16.32 10.24
C TYR A 233 -0.33 16.00 8.92
N GLU A 234 -0.81 16.60 7.83
CA GLU A 234 -0.26 16.42 6.48
C GLU A 234 -0.52 17.67 5.61
N VAL A 235 0.27 17.85 4.55
CA VAL A 235 0.04 18.88 3.49
C VAL A 235 -0.89 18.41 2.36
N TYR A 236 -1.54 17.25 2.49
CA TYR A 236 -2.56 16.75 1.57
C TYR A 236 -3.80 16.29 2.34
N SER A 237 -4.97 16.29 1.71
CA SER A 237 -6.18 15.82 2.38
C SER A 237 -6.10 14.32 2.61
N PHE A 238 -6.21 13.91 3.87
CA PHE A 238 -6.30 12.51 4.27
C PHE A 238 -7.65 12.19 4.91
N PHE A 239 -8.58 13.17 4.97
CA PHE A 239 -9.98 12.97 5.34
C PHE A 239 -10.98 13.12 4.21
N ASP A 240 -11.98 12.25 4.25
CA ASP A 240 -13.18 12.32 3.41
C ASP A 240 -14.41 12.91 4.15
N VAL A 241 -14.26 13.23 5.44
CA VAL A 241 -15.26 13.99 6.22
C VAL A 241 -15.01 15.49 6.11
N ALA A 242 -16.09 16.28 6.13
CA ALA A 242 -15.97 17.73 6.21
C ALA A 242 -15.15 18.13 7.46
N PRO A 243 -14.18 19.05 7.34
CA PRO A 243 -13.36 19.45 8.47
C PRO A 243 -14.24 20.02 9.59
N SER A 244 -14.01 19.58 10.82
CA SER A 244 -14.67 20.14 12.00
C SER A 244 -14.34 21.62 12.17
N LEU A 245 -13.13 22.02 11.74
CA LEU A 245 -12.62 23.38 11.79
C LEU A 245 -12.02 23.79 10.45
N ARG A 246 -12.43 24.95 9.93
CA ARG A 246 -11.67 25.66 8.89
C ARG A 246 -11.03 26.88 9.51
N LEU A 247 -9.71 26.85 9.57
CA LEU A 247 -8.93 27.86 10.24
C LEU A 247 -8.31 28.80 9.21
N VAL A 248 -8.68 30.07 9.29
CA VAL A 248 -8.07 31.15 8.51
C VAL A 248 -7.19 31.95 9.48
N LEU A 249 -5.96 32.23 9.09
CA LEU A 249 -5.08 33.10 9.89
C LEU A 249 -5.82 34.42 10.18
N PRO A 250 -5.79 34.94 11.42
CA PRO A 250 -6.19 36.31 11.66
C PRO A 250 -5.18 37.20 10.92
N VAL A 251 -5.56 37.66 9.73
CA VAL A 251 -4.85 38.72 9.03
C VAL A 251 -4.85 39.92 9.97
N VAL A 252 -3.66 40.42 10.29
CA VAL A 252 -3.48 41.69 10.99
C VAL A 252 -4.28 42.75 10.22
N SER A 253 -5.25 43.32 10.93
CA SER A 253 -6.28 44.24 10.49
C SER A 253 -5.77 45.36 9.57
N ALA A 254 -6.47 45.56 8.44
CA ALA A 254 -6.51 46.81 7.68
C ALA A 254 -7.99 47.12 7.30
N PRO A 255 -8.39 48.41 7.19
CA PRO A 255 -9.73 48.87 7.54
C PRO A 255 -10.78 48.67 6.44
N ALA A 256 -12.03 48.51 6.86
CA ALA A 256 -13.22 48.41 6.02
C ALA A 256 -13.55 49.73 5.27
N PRO A 257 -14.13 49.67 4.06
CA PRO A 257 -14.91 50.77 3.50
C PRO A 257 -16.41 50.63 3.83
N ALA A 258 -17.06 51.80 3.87
CA ALA A 258 -18.32 52.14 4.53
C ALA A 258 -19.62 51.65 3.83
N PRO A 259 -20.79 51.77 4.50
CA PRO A 259 -22.08 51.22 4.06
C PRO A 259 -22.85 52.16 3.12
N VAL A 260 -23.61 51.60 2.19
CA VAL A 260 -24.54 52.37 1.33
C VAL A 260 -25.98 51.96 1.57
N VAL A 261 -26.64 52.83 2.34
CA VAL A 261 -27.97 53.45 2.14
C VAL A 261 -29.19 52.55 1.90
N HIS A 262 -30.05 52.53 2.92
CA HIS A 262 -31.47 52.22 2.86
C HIS A 262 -32.27 53.28 2.09
N THR A 263 -33.34 52.87 1.41
CA THR A 263 -34.52 53.72 1.21
C THR A 263 -35.79 52.98 1.67
N PRO A 264 -36.76 53.71 2.26
CA PRO A 264 -37.94 53.15 2.93
C PRO A 264 -39.10 53.02 1.95
N VAL A 265 -40.20 52.34 2.33
CA VAL A 265 -41.59 52.75 2.05
C VAL A 265 -42.61 51.80 2.71
N PHE A 266 -43.49 52.45 3.49
CA PHE A 266 -44.89 52.18 3.83
C PHE A 266 -45.38 50.87 4.47
N VAL A 267 -46.01 51.08 5.63
CA VAL A 267 -47.09 50.25 6.21
C VAL A 267 -48.43 50.72 5.62
N PRO A 268 -49.38 49.80 5.40
CA PRO A 268 -50.69 50.06 5.97
C PRO A 268 -51.31 48.86 6.70
N ALA A 269 -52.06 49.28 7.73
CA ALA A 269 -53.12 48.71 8.55
C ALA A 269 -53.58 47.23 8.42
N ARG A 270 -53.89 46.75 9.63
CA ARG A 270 -54.61 45.56 10.07
C ARG A 270 -56.06 45.52 9.52
N GLU A 271 -56.53 44.35 9.08
CA GLU A 271 -57.93 43.94 9.20
C GLU A 271 -58.05 42.48 9.63
N GLU A 272 -59.08 42.21 10.42
CA GLU A 272 -59.36 40.98 11.15
C GLU A 272 -59.97 39.86 10.29
N GLY A 273 -59.55 38.63 10.61
CA GLY A 273 -60.45 37.51 10.91
C GLY A 273 -61.47 37.05 9.84
N LYS A 274 -61.12 35.98 9.12
CA LYS A 274 -62.12 35.01 8.65
C LYS A 274 -61.60 33.57 8.74
N LYS A 275 -62.22 32.78 9.62
CA LYS A 275 -62.00 31.34 9.82
C LYS A 275 -62.18 30.61 8.47
N LYS A 276 -61.18 29.83 8.05
CA LYS A 276 -61.29 28.91 6.90
C LYS A 276 -61.00 27.48 7.33
N ASN A 277 -61.87 26.59 6.86
CA ASN A 277 -61.97 25.18 7.22
C ASN A 277 -60.68 24.40 6.87
N VAL A 278 -60.14 23.71 7.88
CA VAL A 278 -58.83 23.03 7.89
C VAL A 278 -58.74 21.85 6.92
N THR A 279 -59.85 21.30 6.43
CA THR A 279 -59.87 20.06 5.64
C THR A 279 -59.49 20.25 4.17
N ALA A 280 -59.66 21.46 3.59
CA ALA A 280 -59.37 21.71 2.17
C ALA A 280 -57.89 22.03 1.89
N THR A 281 -57.19 22.63 2.86
CA THR A 281 -55.77 23.02 2.72
C THR A 281 -54.82 21.81 2.79
N VAL A 282 -55.21 20.76 3.52
CA VAL A 282 -54.41 19.53 3.65
C VAL A 282 -54.36 18.75 2.33
N LEU A 283 -55.47 18.68 1.59
CA LEU A 283 -55.51 18.03 0.27
C LEU A 283 -54.75 18.83 -0.81
N ALA A 284 -54.80 20.16 -0.75
CA ALA A 284 -54.11 21.04 -1.71
C ALA A 284 -52.57 21.03 -1.55
N ILE A 285 -52.04 20.68 -0.37
CA ILE A 285 -50.61 20.60 -0.09
C ILE A 285 -50.09 19.16 -0.20
N ALA A 286 -50.87 18.16 0.22
CA ALA A 286 -50.44 16.77 0.22
C ALA A 286 -50.29 16.17 -1.19
N LEU A 287 -51.17 16.54 -2.13
CA LEU A 287 -51.13 16.03 -3.50
C LEU A 287 -49.89 16.50 -4.29
N PRO A 288 -49.51 17.79 -4.27
CA PRO A 288 -48.26 18.26 -4.88
C PRO A 288 -47.01 17.68 -4.23
N LEU A 289 -47.01 17.50 -2.90
CA LEU A 289 -45.87 16.90 -2.18
C LEU A 289 -45.70 15.42 -2.51
N ALA A 290 -46.78 14.65 -2.61
CA ALA A 290 -46.73 13.26 -3.04
C ALA A 290 -46.25 13.14 -4.50
N ALA A 291 -46.75 14.00 -5.40
CA ALA A 291 -46.30 14.03 -6.79
C ALA A 291 -44.81 14.43 -6.90
N ALA A 292 -44.35 15.39 -6.10
CA ALA A 292 -42.95 15.80 -6.05
C ALA A 292 -42.05 14.67 -5.51
N LEU A 293 -42.49 13.92 -4.49
CA LEU A 293 -41.75 12.77 -3.96
C LEU A 293 -41.67 11.60 -4.96
N VAL A 294 -42.74 11.37 -5.73
CA VAL A 294 -42.72 10.38 -6.83
C VAL A 294 -41.80 10.84 -7.97
N LEU A 295 -41.80 12.13 -8.30
CA LEU A 295 -40.90 12.67 -9.32
C LEU A 295 -39.44 12.62 -8.87
N ILE A 296 -39.15 12.97 -7.61
CA ILE A 296 -37.81 12.91 -7.01
C ILE A 296 -37.34 11.46 -6.94
N SER A 297 -38.18 10.51 -6.52
CA SER A 297 -37.82 9.09 -6.51
C SER A 297 -37.61 8.53 -7.92
N ALA A 298 -38.41 8.91 -8.91
CA ALA A 298 -38.20 8.55 -10.31
C ALA A 298 -36.91 9.17 -10.87
N ILE A 299 -36.60 10.43 -10.54
CA ILE A 299 -35.36 11.10 -10.89
C ILE A 299 -34.18 10.40 -10.21
N CYS A 300 -34.27 10.07 -8.93
CA CYS A 300 -33.29 9.29 -8.20
C CYS A 300 -33.10 7.91 -8.83
N ILE A 301 -34.17 7.19 -9.19
CA ILE A 301 -34.08 5.89 -9.89
C ILE A 301 -33.47 6.05 -11.28
N CYS A 302 -33.75 7.13 -12.02
CA CYS A 302 -33.13 7.42 -13.30
C CYS A 302 -31.65 7.81 -13.15
N PHE A 303 -31.27 8.55 -12.10
CA PHE A 303 -29.89 8.86 -11.76
C PHE A 303 -29.15 7.64 -11.20
N TRP A 304 -29.83 6.75 -10.49
CA TRP A 304 -29.28 5.49 -9.99
C TRP A 304 -29.16 4.47 -11.12
N ARG A 305 -30.08 4.44 -12.09
CA ARG A 305 -29.95 3.66 -13.32
C ARG A 305 -28.92 4.26 -14.27
N LYS A 306 -28.77 5.60 -14.35
CA LYS A 306 -27.65 6.25 -15.07
C LYS A 306 -26.30 6.08 -14.35
N ARG A 307 -26.26 6.06 -13.01
CA ARG A 307 -25.05 5.72 -12.22
C ARG A 307 -24.74 4.23 -12.29
N SER A 308 -25.75 3.36 -12.34
CA SER A 308 -25.60 1.92 -12.53
C SER A 308 -25.25 1.57 -13.98
N ALA A 309 -25.65 2.41 -14.95
CA ALA A 309 -25.24 2.31 -16.36
C ALA A 309 -23.97 3.13 -16.70
N THR A 310 -23.38 3.84 -15.74
CA THR A 310 -22.11 4.56 -15.94
C THR A 310 -21.25 4.54 -14.67
N LYS A 311 -20.93 3.32 -14.24
CA LYS A 311 -19.56 2.96 -13.89
C LYS A 311 -19.30 1.60 -14.55
N GLN A 312 -19.21 1.60 -15.88
CA GLN A 312 -18.16 0.80 -16.46
C GLN A 312 -16.85 1.38 -15.89
N PRO A 313 -16.06 0.60 -15.14
CA PRO A 313 -14.65 0.93 -15.01
C PRO A 313 -14.10 1.03 -16.43
N LEU A 314 -13.06 1.81 -16.62
CA LEU A 314 -12.29 1.87 -17.86
C LEU A 314 -11.78 0.47 -18.23
N LEU A 315 -12.65 -0.38 -18.79
CA LEU A 315 -12.27 -1.35 -19.79
C LEU A 315 -11.77 -0.47 -20.92
N TYR A 316 -10.45 -0.38 -21.04
CA TYR A 316 -9.81 -0.26 -22.33
C TYR A 316 -10.70 -1.02 -23.34
N GLU A 317 -11.16 -0.33 -24.38
CA GLU A 317 -12.05 -0.87 -25.42
C GLU A 317 -11.62 -2.29 -25.76
N THR A 318 -12.26 -3.27 -25.12
CA THR A 318 -11.89 -4.66 -25.30
C THR A 318 -12.54 -5.02 -26.61
N THR A 319 -11.72 -5.07 -27.65
CA THR A 319 -12.18 -5.42 -28.98
C THR A 319 -12.84 -6.79 -28.91
N ALA A 320 -13.84 -7.05 -29.76
CA ALA A 320 -14.49 -8.36 -29.85
C ALA A 320 -13.49 -9.51 -30.17
N GLU A 321 -12.26 -9.16 -30.57
CA GLU A 321 -11.12 -10.06 -30.77
C GLU A 321 -10.46 -10.50 -29.45
N GLU A 322 -10.31 -9.63 -28.46
CA GLU A 322 -9.73 -9.96 -27.15
C GLU A 322 -10.67 -10.88 -26.33
N ILE A 323 -11.99 -10.73 -26.46
CA ILE A 323 -12.99 -11.62 -25.82
C ILE A 323 -12.94 -13.03 -26.42
N ARG A 324 -12.79 -13.15 -27.75
CA ARG A 324 -12.61 -14.44 -28.44
C ARG A 324 -11.32 -15.16 -28.02
N ASN A 325 -10.28 -14.41 -27.66
CA ASN A 325 -9.00 -14.97 -27.22
C ASN A 325 -9.11 -15.58 -25.81
N VAL A 326 -9.89 -14.97 -24.92
CA VAL A 326 -10.16 -15.49 -23.56
C VAL A 326 -10.94 -16.81 -23.59
N ASP A 327 -11.93 -16.96 -24.49
CA ASP A 327 -12.68 -18.22 -24.63
C ASP A 327 -11.77 -19.40 -25.06
N SER A 328 -10.73 -19.13 -25.85
CA SER A 328 -9.74 -20.14 -26.27
C SER A 328 -8.79 -20.58 -25.15
N LEU A 329 -8.71 -19.79 -24.07
CA LEU A 329 -7.82 -20.02 -22.92
C LEU A 329 -8.53 -20.75 -21.78
N LEU A 330 -9.85 -20.96 -21.86
CA LEU A 330 -10.60 -21.67 -20.85
C LEU A 330 -10.29 -23.17 -20.87
N ILE A 331 -9.77 -23.66 -19.75
CA ILE A 331 -9.53 -25.09 -19.53
C ILE A 331 -10.53 -25.55 -18.46
N ASN A 332 -11.27 -26.61 -18.75
CA ASN A 332 -12.27 -27.13 -17.82
C ASN A 332 -11.60 -27.76 -16.58
N LEU A 333 -12.30 -27.68 -15.44
CA LEU A 333 -11.80 -28.17 -14.16
C LEU A 333 -11.56 -29.69 -14.15
N PRO A 334 -12.38 -30.55 -14.78
CA PRO A 334 -12.10 -31.98 -14.87
C PRO A 334 -10.75 -32.29 -15.53
N THR A 335 -10.37 -31.56 -16.58
CA THR A 335 -9.06 -31.73 -17.23
C THR A 335 -7.93 -31.38 -16.28
N LEU A 336 -8.04 -30.29 -15.52
CA LEU A 336 -7.02 -29.87 -14.56
C LEU A 336 -6.94 -30.80 -13.35
N ARG A 337 -8.08 -31.31 -12.87
CA ARG A 337 -8.11 -32.36 -11.84
C ARG A 337 -7.42 -33.63 -12.33
N ALA A 338 -7.72 -34.10 -13.54
CA ALA A 338 -7.04 -35.26 -14.11
C ALA A 338 -5.53 -35.02 -14.26
N ALA A 339 -5.13 -33.86 -14.77
CA ALA A 339 -3.73 -33.52 -15.01
C ALA A 339 -2.90 -33.42 -13.72
N THR A 340 -3.49 -32.99 -12.61
CA THR A 340 -2.81 -32.72 -11.33
C THR A 340 -3.00 -33.82 -10.28
N GLY A 341 -3.66 -34.94 -10.63
CA GLY A 341 -4.02 -35.96 -9.65
C GLY A 341 -5.03 -35.46 -8.60
N ASN A 342 -5.96 -34.60 -9.02
CA ASN A 342 -6.89 -33.88 -8.16
C ASN A 342 -6.20 -32.94 -7.15
N PHE A 343 -5.20 -32.20 -7.64
CA PHE A 343 -4.37 -31.30 -6.82
C PHE A 343 -3.68 -32.03 -5.65
N ASP A 344 -3.14 -33.22 -5.94
CA ASP A 344 -2.43 -34.02 -4.94
C ASP A 344 -1.21 -33.27 -4.40
N GLU A 345 -0.95 -33.37 -3.10
CA GLU A 345 0.20 -32.74 -2.45
C GLU A 345 1.53 -33.25 -3.03
N VAL A 346 1.59 -34.48 -3.56
CA VAL A 346 2.81 -34.98 -4.24
C VAL A 346 3.16 -34.18 -5.51
N ASN A 347 2.16 -33.54 -6.12
CA ASN A 347 2.32 -32.71 -7.30
C ASN A 347 2.54 -31.23 -6.95
N LYS A 348 2.55 -30.86 -5.67
CA LYS A 348 2.73 -29.48 -5.24
C LYS A 348 4.16 -29.00 -5.48
N LEU A 349 4.29 -27.94 -6.26
CA LEU A 349 5.57 -27.29 -6.57
C LEU A 349 5.97 -26.29 -5.48
N GLY A 350 4.99 -25.60 -4.89
CA GLY A 350 5.17 -24.63 -3.82
C GLY A 350 3.86 -23.95 -3.44
N GLU A 351 3.89 -23.17 -2.37
CA GLU A 351 2.77 -22.37 -1.89
C GLU A 351 3.28 -21.06 -1.31
N GLY A 352 2.62 -19.95 -1.64
CA GLY A 352 2.92 -18.62 -1.11
C GLY A 352 1.63 -17.84 -0.84
N GLY A 353 1.74 -16.54 -0.56
CA GLY A 353 0.59 -15.67 -0.28
C GLY A 353 -0.46 -15.60 -1.41
N PHE A 354 -0.08 -16.07 -2.60
CA PHE A 354 -0.91 -16.06 -3.81
C PHE A 354 -1.53 -17.43 -4.15
N GLY A 355 -1.38 -18.42 -3.27
CA GLY A 355 -1.94 -19.76 -3.41
C GLY A 355 -0.92 -20.85 -3.77
N ALA A 356 -1.41 -22.08 -3.86
CA ALA A 356 -0.60 -23.26 -4.14
C ALA A 356 -0.42 -23.49 -5.64
N VAL A 357 0.76 -23.93 -6.04
CA VAL A 357 1.11 -24.26 -7.43
C VAL A 357 1.34 -25.76 -7.55
N TYR A 358 0.68 -26.40 -8.50
CA TYR A 358 0.77 -27.84 -8.74
C TYR A 358 1.34 -28.13 -10.12
N LYS A 359 2.20 -29.14 -10.22
CA LYS A 359 2.60 -29.73 -11.50
C LYS A 359 1.43 -30.55 -12.04
N GLY A 360 1.20 -30.46 -13.34
CA GLY A 360 0.26 -31.32 -14.03
C GLY A 360 0.77 -31.76 -15.39
N ILE A 361 0.18 -32.83 -15.92
CA ILE A 361 0.43 -33.33 -17.28
C ILE A 361 -0.91 -33.42 -18.00
N LEU A 362 -1.08 -32.63 -19.06
CA LEU A 362 -2.28 -32.67 -19.90
C LEU A 362 -2.34 -33.98 -20.71
N HIS A 363 -3.51 -34.33 -21.23
CA HIS A 363 -3.71 -35.55 -22.02
C HIS A 363 -2.82 -35.65 -23.26
N ASP A 364 -2.38 -34.51 -23.80
CA ASP A 364 -1.45 -34.43 -24.93
C ASP A 364 0.05 -34.52 -24.52
N GLY A 365 0.32 -34.79 -23.25
CA GLY A 365 1.66 -34.93 -22.69
C GLY A 365 2.33 -33.61 -22.31
N ARG A 366 1.68 -32.46 -22.51
CA ARG A 366 2.25 -31.17 -22.12
C ARG A 366 2.29 -31.03 -20.60
N GLU A 367 3.47 -30.74 -20.06
CA GLU A 367 3.66 -30.39 -18.65
C GLU A 367 3.21 -28.95 -18.39
N ILE A 368 2.44 -28.76 -17.32
CA ILE A 368 1.87 -27.48 -16.92
C ILE A 368 2.11 -27.20 -15.43
N ALA A 369 2.07 -25.92 -15.07
CA ALA A 369 2.03 -25.46 -13.68
C ALA A 369 0.68 -24.80 -13.42
N VAL A 370 -0.12 -25.36 -12.51
CA VAL A 370 -1.45 -24.88 -12.16
C VAL A 370 -1.39 -24.12 -10.85
N LYS A 371 -1.46 -22.78 -10.91
CA LYS A 371 -1.56 -21.92 -9.74
C LYS A 371 -3.03 -21.82 -9.34
N ARG A 372 -3.36 -22.40 -8.18
CA ARG A 372 -4.68 -22.34 -7.57
C ARG A 372 -4.74 -21.12 -6.67
N LEU A 373 -5.41 -20.06 -7.13
CA LEU A 373 -5.50 -18.82 -6.38
C LEU A 373 -6.29 -19.06 -5.09
N SER A 374 -5.81 -18.44 -4.01
CA SER A 374 -6.46 -18.57 -2.71
C SER A 374 -7.93 -18.13 -2.78
N ARG A 375 -8.82 -18.88 -2.13
CA ARG A 375 -10.26 -18.58 -2.08
C ARG A 375 -10.58 -17.39 -1.17
N SER A 376 -9.66 -17.01 -0.28
CA SER A 376 -9.90 -16.06 0.82
C SER A 376 -9.53 -14.61 0.56
N SER A 377 -8.86 -14.25 -0.55
CA SER A 377 -8.42 -12.88 -0.79
C SER A 377 -9.22 -12.18 -1.91
N GLY A 378 -9.72 -10.96 -1.65
CA GLY A 378 -10.21 -10.07 -2.71
C GLY A 378 -9.14 -9.74 -3.75
N GLN A 379 -7.87 -9.88 -3.36
CA GLN A 379 -6.68 -9.77 -4.18
C GLN A 379 -6.64 -10.81 -5.31
N GLY A 380 -7.05 -12.06 -5.06
CA GLY A 380 -7.02 -13.13 -6.07
C GLY A 380 -7.88 -12.85 -7.31
N ILE A 381 -8.95 -12.06 -7.20
CA ILE A 381 -9.75 -11.64 -8.36
C ILE A 381 -9.05 -10.54 -9.16
N GLU A 382 -8.41 -9.58 -8.49
CA GLU A 382 -7.64 -8.53 -9.16
C GLU A 382 -6.38 -9.11 -9.84
N GLU A 383 -5.70 -10.04 -9.18
CA GLU A 383 -4.57 -10.79 -9.73
C GLU A 383 -4.99 -11.60 -10.95
N LEU A 384 -6.10 -12.35 -10.86
CA LEU A 384 -6.66 -13.08 -11.98
C LEU A 384 -6.95 -12.14 -13.17
N LYS A 385 -7.51 -10.95 -12.91
CA LYS A 385 -7.78 -9.96 -13.96
C LYS A 385 -6.48 -9.43 -14.58
N ASN A 386 -5.50 -9.09 -13.75
CA ASN A 386 -4.19 -8.60 -14.22
C ASN A 386 -3.53 -9.67 -15.09
N GLU A 387 -3.40 -10.89 -14.59
CA GLU A 387 -2.81 -12.03 -15.28
C GLU A 387 -3.57 -12.36 -16.59
N LEU A 388 -4.90 -12.35 -16.57
CA LEU A 388 -5.72 -12.65 -17.75
C LEU A 388 -5.54 -11.60 -18.87
N VAL A 389 -5.50 -10.31 -18.52
CA VAL A 389 -5.24 -9.22 -19.48
C VAL A 389 -3.84 -9.36 -20.09
N LEU A 390 -2.88 -9.91 -19.35
CA LEU A 390 -1.51 -10.10 -19.79
C LEU A 390 -1.33 -11.31 -20.73
N VAL A 391 -2.20 -12.34 -20.65
CA VAL A 391 -2.13 -13.52 -21.55
C VAL A 391 -2.19 -13.13 -23.02
N ALA A 392 -3.02 -12.15 -23.35
CA ALA A 392 -3.18 -11.70 -24.73
C ALA A 392 -1.99 -10.89 -25.24
N LYS A 393 -1.11 -10.38 -24.36
CA LYS A 393 -0.16 -9.31 -24.68
C LYS A 393 1.30 -9.65 -24.43
N LEU A 394 1.59 -10.64 -23.58
CA LEU A 394 2.96 -11.02 -23.22
C LEU A 394 3.43 -12.25 -24.00
N GLN A 395 4.38 -12.05 -24.92
CA GLN A 395 5.09 -13.13 -25.59
C GLN A 395 6.58 -12.80 -25.66
N HIS A 396 7.33 -13.34 -24.71
CA HIS A 396 8.78 -13.17 -24.68
C HIS A 396 9.48 -14.37 -24.05
N LYS A 397 10.65 -14.75 -24.58
CA LYS A 397 11.39 -15.96 -24.14
C LYS A 397 11.82 -15.93 -22.67
N ASN A 398 11.96 -14.74 -22.09
CA ASN A 398 12.34 -14.51 -20.70
C ASN A 398 11.14 -14.16 -19.80
N LEU A 399 9.91 -14.43 -20.24
CA LEU A 399 8.70 -14.36 -19.44
C LEU A 399 8.06 -15.75 -19.37
N VAL A 400 7.41 -16.07 -18.25
CA VAL A 400 6.60 -17.29 -18.12
C VAL A 400 5.30 -17.10 -18.88
N ARG A 401 4.98 -18.06 -19.75
CA ARG A 401 3.77 -18.03 -20.57
C ARG A 401 2.58 -18.61 -19.81
N LEU A 402 1.52 -17.81 -19.68
CA LEU A 402 0.20 -18.26 -19.25
C LEU A 402 -0.48 -18.96 -20.44
N LEU A 403 -0.88 -20.20 -20.26
CA LEU A 403 -1.46 -21.10 -21.26
C LEU A 403 -2.99 -21.15 -21.21
N GLY A 404 -3.57 -20.86 -20.05
CA GLY A 404 -5.01 -20.91 -19.86
C GLY A 404 -5.45 -20.54 -18.45
N VAL A 405 -6.76 -20.47 -18.27
CA VAL A 405 -7.42 -20.18 -16.98
C VAL A 405 -8.62 -21.10 -16.77
N CYS A 406 -8.99 -21.34 -15.51
CA CYS A 406 -10.20 -22.07 -15.15
C CYS A 406 -10.99 -21.29 -14.10
N LEU A 407 -12.29 -21.11 -14.35
CA LEU A 407 -13.22 -20.33 -13.53
C LEU A 407 -14.50 -21.12 -13.18
N GLU A 408 -14.38 -22.44 -13.04
CA GLU A 408 -15.48 -23.36 -12.76
C GLU A 408 -15.59 -23.66 -11.25
N GLU A 409 -16.80 -24.00 -10.76
CA GLU A 409 -17.02 -24.48 -9.38
C GLU A 409 -16.39 -23.60 -8.27
N GLN A 410 -16.33 -22.27 -8.48
CA GLN A 410 -15.66 -21.30 -7.61
C GLN A 410 -14.12 -21.42 -7.53
N GLU A 411 -13.51 -22.33 -8.30
CA GLU A 411 -12.07 -22.38 -8.51
C GLU A 411 -11.62 -21.21 -9.39
N LYS A 412 -10.45 -20.67 -9.08
CA LYS A 412 -9.77 -19.67 -9.90
C LYS A 412 -8.35 -20.17 -10.13
N LEU A 413 -8.14 -20.81 -11.28
CA LEU A 413 -6.87 -21.45 -11.62
C LEU A 413 -6.22 -20.72 -12.78
N LEU A 414 -4.91 -20.49 -12.66
CA LEU A 414 -4.04 -20.00 -13.73
C LEU A 414 -3.13 -21.15 -14.16
N VAL A 415 -3.02 -21.40 -15.46
CA VAL A 415 -2.30 -22.54 -16.02
C VAL A 415 -1.11 -22.04 -16.83
N TYR A 416 0.09 -22.16 -16.29
CA TYR A 416 1.33 -21.73 -16.93
C TYR A 416 2.08 -22.89 -17.59
N GLU A 417 3.03 -22.56 -18.46
CA GLU A 417 4.07 -23.51 -18.86
C GLU A 417 4.84 -24.01 -17.63
N TYR A 418 5.15 -25.31 -17.59
CA TYR A 418 6.01 -25.84 -16.54
C TYR A 418 7.47 -25.44 -16.77
N VAL A 419 8.12 -24.92 -15.73
CA VAL A 419 9.53 -24.49 -15.75
C VAL A 419 10.33 -25.37 -14.77
N PRO A 420 11.31 -26.17 -15.25
CA PRO A 420 11.81 -27.34 -14.50
C PRO A 420 12.76 -27.01 -13.34
N ASN A 421 13.58 -25.96 -13.43
CA ASN A 421 14.62 -25.68 -12.41
C ASN A 421 14.13 -24.75 -11.29
N ARG A 422 12.81 -24.67 -11.07
CA ARG A 422 12.16 -23.84 -10.03
C ARG A 422 12.62 -22.37 -10.09
N SER A 423 12.57 -21.65 -8.98
CA SER A 423 12.91 -20.24 -8.86
C SER A 423 14.39 -20.02 -8.48
N LEU A 424 14.93 -18.87 -8.88
CA LEU A 424 16.34 -18.50 -8.71
C LEU A 424 16.77 -18.53 -7.24
N ASP A 425 15.93 -18.08 -6.32
CA ASP A 425 16.21 -18.11 -4.87
C ASP A 425 16.49 -19.52 -4.34
N THR A 426 15.80 -20.55 -4.87
CA THR A 426 16.00 -21.95 -4.45
C THR A 426 17.34 -22.54 -4.88
N VAL A 427 18.04 -21.87 -5.80
CA VAL A 427 19.35 -22.27 -6.31
C VAL A 427 20.44 -21.34 -5.77
N LEU A 428 20.22 -20.03 -5.82
CA LEU A 428 21.20 -18.99 -5.50
C LEU A 428 21.60 -18.98 -4.02
N PHE A 429 20.65 -19.21 -3.12
CA PHE A 429 20.87 -19.15 -1.67
C PHE A 429 21.09 -20.53 -1.03
N ASP A 430 21.02 -21.60 -1.82
CA ASP A 430 21.28 -22.97 -1.38
C ASP A 430 22.78 -23.28 -1.53
N SER A 431 23.42 -23.67 -0.42
CA SER A 431 24.88 -23.85 -0.36
C SER A 431 25.43 -24.88 -1.36
N GLU A 432 24.64 -25.90 -1.70
CA GLU A 432 25.04 -26.95 -2.65
C GLU A 432 24.65 -26.58 -4.07
N LYS A 433 23.40 -26.13 -4.28
CA LYS A 433 22.88 -25.84 -5.62
C LYS A 433 23.47 -24.58 -6.24
N LYS A 434 23.94 -23.61 -5.45
CA LYS A 434 24.57 -22.40 -5.99
C LYS A 434 25.80 -22.67 -6.85
N GLN A 435 26.47 -23.81 -6.65
CA GLN A 435 27.59 -24.28 -7.48
C GLN A 435 27.17 -24.57 -8.93
N GLN A 436 25.87 -24.77 -9.19
CA GLN A 436 25.33 -24.94 -10.54
C GLN A 436 25.31 -23.62 -11.33
N LEU A 437 25.34 -22.48 -10.63
CA LEU A 437 25.33 -21.13 -11.19
C LEU A 437 26.75 -20.56 -11.30
N ASP A 438 27.49 -21.05 -12.30
CA ASP A 438 28.74 -20.41 -12.72
C ASP A 438 28.51 -18.97 -13.20
N TRP A 439 29.60 -18.21 -13.35
CA TRP A 439 29.56 -16.83 -13.84
C TRP A 439 28.76 -16.66 -15.14
N GLY A 440 28.99 -17.52 -16.13
CA GLY A 440 28.33 -17.42 -17.44
C GLY A 440 26.81 -17.55 -17.32
N LYS A 441 26.32 -18.44 -16.45
CA LYS A 441 24.89 -18.57 -16.16
C LYS A 441 24.36 -17.36 -15.40
N ARG A 442 25.05 -16.87 -14.37
CA ARG A 442 24.62 -15.68 -13.61
C ARG A 442 24.52 -14.44 -14.50
N TYR A 443 25.53 -14.22 -15.33
CA TYR A 443 25.54 -13.11 -16.28
C TYR A 443 24.43 -13.24 -17.33
N ARG A 444 24.14 -14.47 -17.81
CA ARG A 444 23.00 -14.74 -18.69
C ARG A 444 21.66 -14.49 -18.00
N ILE A 445 21.55 -14.82 -16.72
CA ILE A 445 20.36 -14.56 -15.89
C ILE A 445 20.14 -13.06 -15.78
N ILE A 446 21.16 -12.28 -15.39
CA ILE A 446 21.10 -10.81 -15.30
C ILE A 446 20.63 -10.21 -16.63
N ASN A 447 21.27 -10.59 -17.74
CA ASN A 447 20.90 -10.10 -19.07
C ASN A 447 19.48 -10.52 -19.50
N GLY A 448 19.07 -11.75 -19.20
CA GLY A 448 17.74 -12.24 -19.55
C GLY A 448 16.63 -11.51 -18.80
N ILE A 449 16.84 -11.20 -17.51
CA ILE A 449 15.92 -10.38 -16.71
C ILE A 449 15.87 -8.94 -17.26
N ALA A 450 17.03 -8.33 -17.55
CA ALA A 450 17.09 -6.98 -18.09
C ALA A 450 16.31 -6.85 -19.40
N ARG A 451 16.49 -7.81 -20.32
CA ARG A 451 15.75 -7.87 -21.60
C ARG A 451 14.25 -8.06 -21.41
N ALA A 452 13.83 -8.88 -20.44
CA ALA A 452 12.42 -9.04 -20.13
C ALA A 452 11.81 -7.73 -19.62
N LEU A 453 12.52 -6.96 -18.80
CA LEU A 453 12.03 -5.67 -18.31
C LEU A 453 11.98 -4.61 -19.41
N VAL A 454 12.96 -4.56 -20.32
CA VAL A 454 12.86 -3.73 -21.54
C VAL A 454 11.58 -4.05 -22.30
N TYR A 455 11.30 -5.33 -22.50
CA TYR A 455 10.09 -5.74 -23.18
C TYR A 455 8.82 -5.25 -22.46
N LEU A 456 8.74 -5.38 -21.12
CA LEU A 456 7.59 -4.93 -20.34
C LEU A 456 7.44 -3.40 -20.30
N HIS A 457 8.54 -2.66 -20.27
CA HIS A 457 8.54 -1.21 -20.07
C HIS A 457 8.41 -0.42 -21.38
N GLU A 458 8.91 -0.99 -22.49
CA GLU A 458 9.13 -0.26 -23.74
C GLU A 458 8.57 -0.99 -24.98
N ASP A 459 8.82 -2.28 -25.16
CA ASP A 459 8.49 -2.98 -26.42
C ASP A 459 7.08 -3.62 -26.46
N SER A 460 6.43 -3.81 -25.31
CA SER A 460 5.08 -4.37 -25.25
C SER A 460 4.03 -3.34 -25.68
N GLN A 461 2.88 -3.81 -26.18
CA GLN A 461 1.79 -2.95 -26.65
C GLN A 461 1.29 -1.96 -25.58
N LEU A 462 1.37 -2.37 -24.32
CA LEU A 462 1.09 -1.53 -23.16
C LEU A 462 2.33 -1.54 -22.28
N LYS A 463 2.60 -0.42 -21.62
CA LYS A 463 3.68 -0.34 -20.62
C LYS A 463 3.24 -1.04 -19.35
N ILE A 464 4.02 -2.01 -18.88
CA ILE A 464 3.67 -2.90 -17.77
C ILE A 464 4.72 -2.76 -16.68
N ILE A 465 4.28 -2.44 -15.47
CA ILE A 465 5.14 -2.35 -14.28
C ILE A 465 4.86 -3.58 -13.41
N HIS A 466 5.88 -4.37 -13.11
CA HIS A 466 5.76 -5.65 -12.42
C HIS A 466 5.43 -5.49 -10.92
N ARG A 467 6.09 -4.54 -10.22
CA ARG A 467 5.92 -4.20 -8.79
C ARG A 467 6.33 -5.26 -7.76
N ASP A 468 6.51 -6.51 -8.15
CA ASP A 468 7.01 -7.57 -7.25
C ASP A 468 8.19 -8.35 -7.86
N LEU A 469 9.16 -7.65 -8.45
CA LEU A 469 10.34 -8.31 -9.02
C LEU A 469 11.31 -8.73 -7.90
N LYS A 470 11.60 -10.03 -7.79
CA LYS A 470 12.45 -10.63 -6.74
C LYS A 470 12.97 -12.00 -7.16
N ALA A 471 13.95 -12.55 -6.44
CA ALA A 471 14.60 -13.80 -6.83
C ALA A 471 13.62 -14.99 -6.91
N SER A 472 12.62 -15.06 -6.02
CA SER A 472 11.60 -16.12 -6.05
C SER A 472 10.61 -16.01 -7.21
N ASN A 473 10.54 -14.86 -7.88
CA ASN A 473 9.70 -14.65 -9.05
C ASN A 473 10.48 -14.83 -10.38
N ILE A 474 11.77 -15.20 -10.31
CA ILE A 474 12.58 -15.56 -11.49
C ILE A 474 12.66 -17.09 -11.60
N LEU A 475 11.91 -17.70 -12.51
CA LEU A 475 11.99 -19.14 -12.78
C LEU A 475 13.14 -19.48 -13.74
N LEU A 476 13.67 -20.69 -13.62
CA LEU A 476 14.81 -21.16 -14.40
C LEU A 476 14.41 -22.29 -15.34
N GLY A 477 14.53 -22.04 -16.66
CA GLY A 477 14.32 -23.05 -17.70
C GLY A 477 15.39 -24.15 -17.68
N ALA A 478 15.23 -25.18 -18.51
CA ALA A 478 16.15 -26.32 -18.59
C ALA A 478 17.63 -25.92 -18.72
N ASP A 479 17.93 -24.90 -19.53
CA ASP A 479 19.29 -24.36 -19.73
C ASP A 479 19.68 -23.24 -18.75
N MET A 480 19.00 -23.15 -17.59
CA MET A 480 19.14 -22.08 -16.59
C MET A 480 18.87 -20.66 -17.13
N ASN A 481 18.08 -20.57 -18.21
CA ASN A 481 17.62 -19.28 -18.74
C ASN A 481 16.51 -18.71 -17.84
N PRO A 482 16.54 -17.40 -17.50
CA PRO A 482 15.57 -16.80 -16.60
C PRO A 482 14.23 -16.56 -17.31
N LYS A 483 13.15 -16.74 -16.56
CA LYS A 483 11.80 -16.34 -16.92
C LYS A 483 11.14 -15.60 -15.76
N ILE A 484 10.74 -14.34 -15.97
CA ILE A 484 9.97 -13.58 -14.98
C ILE A 484 8.56 -14.16 -14.89
N SER A 485 8.07 -14.31 -13.66
CA SER A 485 6.77 -14.87 -13.32
C SER A 485 6.06 -14.00 -12.27
N ASP A 486 4.78 -14.31 -12.02
CA ASP A 486 3.93 -13.67 -11.00
C ASP A 486 3.64 -12.19 -11.25
N PHE A 487 2.79 -11.94 -12.25
CA PHE A 487 2.28 -10.64 -12.63
C PHE A 487 1.00 -10.24 -11.89
N GLY A 488 0.63 -10.96 -10.82
CA GLY A 488 -0.59 -10.68 -10.06
C GLY A 488 -0.68 -9.23 -9.57
N LEU A 489 0.46 -8.61 -9.26
CA LEU A 489 0.55 -7.22 -8.80
C LEU A 489 0.83 -6.19 -9.90
N ALA A 490 0.97 -6.64 -11.16
CA ALA A 490 1.38 -5.82 -12.27
C ALA A 490 0.33 -4.73 -12.61
N ARG A 491 0.81 -3.60 -13.13
CA ARG A 491 -0.04 -2.48 -13.55
C ARG A 491 0.23 -2.12 -15.00
N LEU A 492 -0.85 -1.96 -15.76
CA LEU A 492 -0.79 -1.56 -17.17
C LEU A 492 -1.01 -0.06 -17.29
N PHE A 493 -0.11 0.62 -17.99
CA PHE A 493 -0.23 2.03 -18.36
C PHE A 493 -0.58 2.13 -19.85
N GLY A 494 -1.58 2.96 -20.15
CA GLY A 494 -1.96 3.33 -21.51
C GLY A 494 -1.49 4.74 -21.87
N GLY A 495 -1.22 4.98 -23.15
CA GLY A 495 -0.83 6.30 -23.66
C GLY A 495 0.45 6.84 -23.02
N ASP A 496 0.47 8.15 -22.72
CA ASP A 496 1.64 8.89 -22.21
C ASP A 496 1.86 8.73 -20.69
N GLN A 497 1.14 7.82 -20.02
CA GLN A 497 1.33 7.61 -18.59
C GLN A 497 2.73 7.03 -18.29
N THR A 498 3.45 7.69 -17.39
CA THR A 498 4.83 7.33 -16.99
C THR A 498 4.94 6.90 -15.53
N GLN A 499 3.98 7.29 -14.69
CA GLN A 499 3.96 7.02 -13.25
C GLN A 499 2.52 6.85 -12.75
N GLY A 500 2.37 6.11 -11.65
CA GLY A 500 1.10 5.87 -10.97
C GLY A 500 1.26 6.03 -9.47
N VAL A 501 0.14 6.29 -8.80
CA VAL A 501 0.08 6.43 -7.34
C VAL A 501 -0.96 5.45 -6.82
N THR A 502 -0.65 4.75 -5.74
CA THR A 502 -1.59 3.84 -5.08
C THR A 502 -1.53 4.01 -3.57
N SER A 503 -2.69 4.00 -2.91
CA SER A 503 -2.76 3.92 -1.45
C SER A 503 -2.47 2.52 -0.92
N ARG A 504 -2.51 1.49 -1.78
CA ARG A 504 -2.26 0.09 -1.42
C ARG A 504 -0.87 -0.34 -1.90
N VAL A 505 0.12 -0.15 -1.03
CA VAL A 505 1.49 -0.61 -1.25
C VAL A 505 1.52 -2.14 -1.08
N VAL A 506 1.88 -2.84 -2.15
CA VAL A 506 1.98 -4.31 -2.21
C VAL A 506 3.27 -4.70 -2.92
N GLY A 507 3.88 -5.80 -2.50
CA GLY A 507 5.17 -6.25 -3.02
C GLY A 507 6.06 -6.74 -1.88
N THR A 508 7.28 -7.13 -2.19
CA THR A 508 8.18 -7.75 -1.22
C THR A 508 9.14 -6.74 -0.60
N PHE A 509 9.12 -6.65 0.73
CA PHE A 509 10.04 -5.80 1.49
C PHE A 509 11.51 -6.12 1.15
N GLY A 510 12.34 -5.08 1.09
CA GLY A 510 13.73 -5.16 0.60
C GLY A 510 13.87 -4.95 -0.91
N TYR A 511 12.89 -5.36 -1.72
CA TYR A 511 12.91 -5.12 -3.17
C TYR A 511 12.13 -3.87 -3.60
N MET A 512 11.26 -3.37 -2.73
CA MET A 512 10.45 -2.18 -3.00
C MET A 512 11.32 -0.92 -3.01
N ALA A 513 11.17 -0.12 -4.06
CA ALA A 513 11.79 1.19 -4.14
C ALA A 513 11.27 2.13 -3.02
N PRO A 514 12.10 3.03 -2.46
CA PRO A 514 11.72 3.88 -1.34
C PRO A 514 10.48 4.73 -1.64
N GLU A 515 10.41 5.35 -2.82
CA GLU A 515 9.28 6.18 -3.22
C GLU A 515 7.97 5.41 -3.31
N TYR A 516 8.07 4.12 -3.66
CA TYR A 516 6.92 3.22 -3.74
C TYR A 516 6.50 2.73 -2.35
N ALA A 517 7.48 2.31 -1.54
CA ALA A 517 7.23 1.83 -0.18
C ALA A 517 6.66 2.93 0.73
N MET A 518 7.14 4.17 0.59
CA MET A 518 6.81 5.28 1.47
C MET A 518 5.58 6.08 1.00
N HIS A 519 5.42 6.26 -0.32
CA HIS A 519 4.39 7.16 -0.87
C HIS A 519 3.42 6.44 -1.82
N GLY A 520 3.64 5.15 -2.09
CA GLY A 520 2.86 4.40 -3.07
C GLY A 520 3.07 4.87 -4.51
N HIS A 521 4.12 5.64 -4.79
CA HIS A 521 4.48 6.08 -6.13
C HIS A 521 5.20 4.95 -6.86
N PHE A 522 4.61 4.43 -7.93
CA PHE A 522 5.24 3.38 -8.74
C PHE A 522 5.41 3.83 -10.18
N SER A 523 6.51 3.42 -10.78
CA SER A 523 6.84 3.65 -12.19
C SER A 523 7.74 2.52 -12.69
N ILE A 524 8.16 2.59 -13.95
CA ILE A 524 9.22 1.72 -14.47
C ILE A 524 10.50 1.78 -13.61
N LYS A 525 10.78 2.92 -12.96
CA LYS A 525 11.95 3.10 -12.08
C LYS A 525 11.85 2.32 -10.78
N SER A 526 10.64 1.94 -10.37
CA SER A 526 10.44 1.08 -9.19
C SER A 526 10.87 -0.35 -9.49
N ASP A 527 10.57 -0.88 -10.69
CA ASP A 527 11.08 -2.18 -11.16
C ASP A 527 12.61 -2.14 -11.38
N VAL A 528 13.16 -1.01 -11.84
CA VAL A 528 14.63 -0.83 -11.97
C VAL A 528 15.31 -0.97 -10.61
N PHE A 529 14.73 -0.40 -9.54
CA PHE A 529 15.28 -0.56 -8.19
C PHE A 529 15.31 -2.03 -7.77
N SER A 530 14.19 -2.74 -7.93
CA SER A 530 14.10 -4.17 -7.62
C SER A 530 15.08 -5.01 -8.44
N PHE A 531 15.32 -4.64 -9.71
CA PHE A 531 16.33 -5.25 -10.57
C PHE A 531 17.76 -5.00 -10.07
N GLY A 532 18.04 -3.80 -9.57
CA GLY A 532 19.32 -3.47 -8.94
C GLY A 532 19.63 -4.37 -7.75
N VAL A 533 18.65 -4.55 -6.85
CA VAL A 533 18.74 -5.50 -5.73
C VAL A 533 19.02 -6.91 -6.25
N LEU A 534 18.29 -7.38 -7.28
CA LEU A 534 18.51 -8.69 -7.88
C LEU A 534 19.92 -8.89 -8.41
N ILE A 535 20.51 -7.91 -9.11
CA ILE A 535 21.91 -8.02 -9.56
C ILE A 535 22.83 -8.24 -8.36
N LEU A 536 22.66 -7.43 -7.32
CA LEU A 536 23.51 -7.48 -6.13
C LEU A 536 23.38 -8.83 -5.40
N GLU A 537 22.17 -9.38 -5.29
CA GLU A 537 21.95 -10.73 -4.78
C GLU A 537 22.61 -11.80 -5.67
N ILE A 538 22.47 -11.69 -7.00
CA ILE A 538 23.06 -12.65 -7.95
C ILE A 538 24.59 -12.64 -7.87
N ILE A 539 25.23 -11.50 -7.65
CA ILE A 539 26.70 -11.42 -7.56
C ILE A 539 27.20 -11.89 -6.20
N THR A 540 26.48 -11.60 -5.12
CA THR A 540 26.95 -11.89 -3.76
C THR A 540 26.48 -13.24 -3.21
N SER A 541 25.43 -13.82 -3.81
CA SER A 541 24.63 -14.93 -3.24
C SER A 541 24.19 -14.65 -1.79
N ARG A 542 24.03 -13.38 -1.42
CA ARG A 542 23.50 -12.96 -0.13
C ARG A 542 22.08 -12.50 -0.33
N LYS A 543 21.20 -12.97 0.55
CA LYS A 543 19.79 -12.60 0.52
C LYS A 543 19.63 -11.20 1.11
N ASN A 544 18.81 -10.37 0.47
CA ASN A 544 18.54 -9.01 0.91
C ASN A 544 17.65 -8.94 2.16
N THR A 545 16.95 -10.02 2.51
CA THR A 545 16.15 -10.08 3.75
C THR A 545 17.04 -10.42 4.94
N ALA A 546 17.19 -9.50 5.90
CA ALA A 546 17.75 -9.79 7.20
C ALA A 546 16.98 -10.96 7.83
N THR A 547 17.58 -12.15 7.87
CA THR A 547 17.12 -13.20 8.78
C THR A 547 17.37 -12.69 10.20
N LEU A 548 16.30 -12.60 11.00
CA LEU A 548 16.28 -12.26 12.44
C LEU A 548 17.21 -13.13 13.33
N GLU A 549 18.03 -13.99 12.74
CA GLU A 549 18.87 -14.99 13.42
C GLU A 549 20.33 -14.54 13.59
N SER A 550 20.74 -13.39 13.07
CA SER A 550 22.09 -12.87 13.27
C SER A 550 22.05 -11.42 13.74
N GLU A 551 22.44 -11.21 15.00
CA GLU A 551 22.73 -9.90 15.60
C GLU A 551 23.87 -9.13 14.88
N GLN A 552 24.41 -9.69 13.79
CA GLN A 552 25.50 -9.16 12.97
C GLN A 552 25.13 -9.01 11.47
N ALA A 553 23.89 -9.30 11.06
CA ALA A 553 23.48 -9.16 9.66
C ALA A 553 23.30 -7.68 9.28
N GLU A 554 24.36 -7.06 8.75
CA GLU A 554 24.27 -5.77 8.07
C GLU A 554 23.34 -5.87 6.85
N ASP A 555 22.52 -4.82 6.65
CA ASP A 555 21.70 -4.65 5.46
C ASP A 555 22.55 -4.82 4.18
N LEU A 556 22.07 -5.60 3.20
CA LEU A 556 22.87 -6.01 2.03
C LEU A 556 23.39 -4.79 1.26
N LEU A 557 22.54 -3.77 1.07
CA LEU A 557 22.93 -2.56 0.36
C LEU A 557 23.98 -1.76 1.14
N THR A 558 23.85 -1.70 2.47
CA THR A 558 24.85 -1.09 3.36
C THR A 558 26.20 -1.80 3.24
N TYR A 559 26.21 -3.13 3.38
CA TYR A 559 27.41 -3.96 3.27
C TYR A 559 28.14 -3.76 1.93
N ILE A 560 27.39 -3.78 0.82
CA ILE A 560 27.95 -3.58 -0.52
C ILE A 560 28.47 -2.15 -0.70
N TRP A 561 27.74 -1.16 -0.17
CA TRP A 561 28.15 0.24 -0.25
C TRP A 561 29.46 0.50 0.50
N GLU A 562 29.66 -0.11 1.66
CA GLU A 562 30.91 -0.01 2.42
C GLU A 562 32.11 -0.57 1.64
N HIS A 563 31.95 -1.74 1.03
CA HIS A 563 32.98 -2.31 0.15
C HIS A 563 33.21 -1.45 -1.11
N TRP A 564 32.17 -0.78 -1.62
CA TRP A 564 32.29 0.13 -2.77
C TRP A 564 33.12 1.37 -2.45
N ILE A 565 32.88 2.02 -1.31
CA ILE A 565 33.64 3.20 -0.91
C ILE A 565 35.08 2.86 -0.51
N ASN A 566 35.31 1.68 0.06
CA ASN A 566 36.62 1.22 0.51
C ASN A 566 37.48 0.62 -0.61
N GLY A 567 36.96 0.47 -1.83
CA GLY A 567 37.69 -0.11 -2.95
C GLY A 567 37.87 -1.64 -2.88
N THR A 568 37.13 -2.31 -2.00
CA THR A 568 37.22 -3.77 -1.74
C THR A 568 36.03 -4.54 -2.33
N ILE A 569 35.37 -3.99 -3.36
CA ILE A 569 34.11 -4.52 -3.91
C ILE A 569 34.25 -5.91 -4.56
N LEU A 570 35.45 -6.33 -4.95
CA LEU A 570 35.64 -7.67 -5.50
C LEU A 570 35.68 -8.75 -4.41
N GLU A 571 35.78 -8.40 -3.13
CA GLU A 571 35.80 -9.36 -2.02
C GLU A 571 34.40 -9.93 -1.70
N ILE A 572 33.34 -9.22 -2.09
CA ILE A 572 31.94 -9.61 -1.83
C ILE A 572 31.37 -10.57 -2.89
N VAL A 573 32.13 -10.79 -3.96
CA VAL A 573 31.77 -11.65 -5.09
C VAL A 573 31.75 -13.11 -4.63
N ASP A 574 30.63 -13.82 -4.85
CA ASP A 574 30.47 -15.20 -4.38
C ASP A 574 31.57 -16.13 -4.94
N PRO A 575 32.34 -16.82 -4.08
CA PRO A 575 33.36 -17.77 -4.49
C PRO A 575 32.85 -18.91 -5.39
N SER A 576 31.55 -19.25 -5.31
CA SER A 576 30.96 -20.31 -6.14
C SER A 576 30.85 -19.96 -7.63
N MET A 577 31.08 -18.69 -8.02
CA MET A 577 31.16 -18.28 -9.43
C MET A 577 32.37 -18.84 -10.19
N GLY A 578 33.28 -19.53 -9.48
CA GLY A 578 34.48 -20.12 -10.03
C GLY A 578 35.64 -19.12 -10.15
N ARG A 579 36.79 -19.58 -10.65
CA ARG A 579 38.00 -18.74 -10.80
C ARG A 579 38.10 -18.00 -12.14
N ASN A 580 37.20 -18.29 -13.09
CA ASN A 580 37.28 -17.84 -14.49
C ASN A 580 36.29 -16.72 -14.83
N TYR A 581 35.76 -15.99 -13.86
CA TYR A 581 34.91 -14.83 -14.14
C TYR A 581 35.75 -13.60 -14.51
N SER A 582 35.25 -12.78 -15.43
CA SER A 582 35.88 -11.49 -15.71
C SER A 582 35.64 -10.56 -14.52
N ARG A 583 36.71 -10.15 -13.84
CA ARG A 583 36.63 -9.15 -12.76
C ARG A 583 35.97 -7.85 -13.24
N ASN A 584 36.24 -7.46 -14.48
CA ASN A 584 35.66 -6.25 -15.08
C ASN A 584 34.15 -6.40 -15.27
N GLU A 585 33.67 -7.55 -15.76
CA GLU A 585 32.24 -7.77 -15.92
C GLU A 585 31.51 -7.85 -14.57
N ALA A 586 32.12 -8.48 -13.55
CA ALA A 586 31.57 -8.54 -12.20
C ALA A 586 31.50 -7.16 -11.55
N LEU A 587 32.60 -6.38 -11.59
CA LEU A 587 32.63 -5.00 -11.10
C LEU A 587 31.60 -4.13 -11.81
N ARG A 588 31.48 -4.29 -13.14
CA ARG A 588 30.49 -3.59 -13.95
C ARG A 588 29.06 -3.95 -13.55
N CYS A 589 28.76 -5.22 -13.30
CA CYS A 589 27.45 -5.63 -12.81
C CYS A 589 27.13 -5.00 -11.44
N ILE A 590 28.08 -5.00 -10.50
CA ILE A 590 27.89 -4.37 -9.18
C ILE A 590 27.65 -2.87 -9.32
N HIS A 591 28.43 -2.20 -10.18
CA HIS A 591 28.26 -0.78 -10.47
C HIS A 591 26.87 -0.47 -11.04
N ILE A 592 26.42 -1.25 -12.03
CA ILE A 592 25.06 -1.14 -12.59
C ILE A 592 24.00 -1.39 -11.52
N GLY A 593 24.19 -2.41 -10.67
CA GLY A 593 23.32 -2.70 -9.53
C GLY A 593 23.18 -1.49 -8.60
N LEU A 594 24.30 -0.86 -8.23
CA LEU A 594 24.34 0.35 -7.42
C LEU A 594 23.63 1.54 -8.10
N LEU A 595 23.82 1.74 -9.41
CA LEU A 595 23.09 2.77 -10.18
C LEU A 595 21.58 2.52 -10.23
N CYS A 596 21.15 1.25 -10.17
CA CYS A 596 19.73 0.91 -10.18
C CYS A 596 19.05 1.14 -8.82
N VAL A 597 19.77 1.03 -7.69
CA VAL A 597 19.23 1.17 -6.33
C VAL A 597 19.35 2.60 -5.74
N GLN A 598 19.49 3.62 -6.59
CA GLN A 598 19.56 5.01 -6.15
C GLN A 598 18.25 5.46 -5.49
N GLU A 599 18.33 6.30 -4.46
CA GLU A 599 17.15 6.77 -3.72
C GLU A 599 16.19 7.54 -4.62
N ASN A 600 16.70 8.52 -5.36
CA ASN A 600 15.91 9.30 -6.30
C ASN A 600 15.67 8.50 -7.61
N PRO A 601 14.41 8.28 -8.04
CA PRO A 601 14.09 7.58 -9.27
C PRO A 601 14.70 8.21 -10.53
N ALA A 602 14.96 9.52 -10.52
CA ALA A 602 15.56 10.22 -11.66
C ALA A 602 17.01 9.77 -11.94
N ASP A 603 17.74 9.41 -10.88
CA ASP A 603 19.15 9.01 -10.96
C ASP A 603 19.33 7.54 -11.39
N ARG A 604 18.25 6.77 -11.39
CA ARG A 604 18.23 5.38 -11.88
C ARG A 604 18.23 5.35 -13.42
N PRO A 605 19.02 4.50 -14.08
CA PRO A 605 18.93 4.32 -15.53
C PRO A 605 17.57 3.72 -15.94
N ASN A 606 17.19 3.86 -17.21
CA ASN A 606 16.11 3.03 -17.76
C ASN A 606 16.66 1.64 -18.15
N MET A 607 15.77 0.66 -18.34
CA MET A 607 16.19 -0.71 -18.60
C MET A 607 16.90 -0.88 -19.95
N TRP A 608 16.54 -0.08 -20.96
CA TRP A 608 17.31 -0.05 -22.21
C TRP A 608 18.78 0.34 -22.00
N THR A 609 19.01 1.42 -21.25
CA THR A 609 20.37 1.87 -20.91
C THR A 609 21.11 0.80 -20.11
N VAL A 610 20.44 0.12 -19.17
CA VAL A 610 21.02 -1.00 -18.42
C VAL A 610 21.47 -2.13 -19.36
N VAL A 611 20.66 -2.51 -20.36
CA VAL A 611 21.05 -3.53 -21.36
C VAL A 611 22.26 -3.07 -22.17
N VAL A 612 22.32 -1.80 -22.58
CA VAL A 612 23.48 -1.23 -23.28
C VAL A 612 24.72 -1.24 -22.38
N MET A 613 24.57 -0.84 -21.12
CA MET A 613 25.63 -0.86 -20.12
C MET A 613 26.14 -2.30 -19.93
N LEU A 614 25.28 -3.30 -19.80
CA LEU A 614 25.69 -4.70 -19.64
C LEU A 614 26.51 -5.20 -20.84
N ASN A 615 26.09 -4.88 -22.08
CA ASN A 615 26.67 -5.46 -23.30
C ASN A 615 27.83 -4.65 -23.92
N SER A 616 28.19 -3.49 -23.37
CA SER A 616 29.26 -2.65 -23.91
C SER A 616 30.29 -2.31 -22.85
N GLU A 617 31.55 -2.70 -23.08
CA GLU A 617 32.68 -2.34 -22.22
C GLU A 617 33.11 -0.88 -22.37
N THR A 618 32.73 -0.21 -23.46
CA THR A 618 33.17 1.16 -23.80
C THR A 618 32.29 2.25 -23.20
N VAL A 619 31.11 1.90 -22.67
CA VAL A 619 30.20 2.87 -22.05
C VAL A 619 30.70 3.21 -20.65
N SER A 620 31.11 4.46 -20.47
CA SER A 620 31.47 5.06 -19.19
C SER A 620 30.25 5.10 -18.27
N LEU A 621 30.43 4.62 -17.04
CA LEU A 621 29.39 4.60 -16.01
C LEU A 621 29.60 5.76 -15.04
N GLN A 622 28.53 6.48 -14.74
CA GLN A 622 28.56 7.55 -13.73
C GLN A 622 28.81 6.97 -12.33
N ALA A 623 29.44 7.74 -11.44
CA ALA A 623 29.63 7.29 -10.06
C ALA A 623 28.26 7.20 -9.34
N PRO A 624 27.92 6.07 -8.71
CA PRO A 624 26.67 5.96 -7.95
C PRO A 624 26.75 6.80 -6.68
N TYR A 625 25.61 7.31 -6.22
CA TYR A 625 25.47 7.86 -4.87
C TYR A 625 25.14 6.74 -3.88
N LYS A 626 25.18 7.08 -2.58
CA LYS A 626 24.82 6.16 -1.51
C LYS A 626 23.37 5.68 -1.70
N PRO A 627 23.12 4.36 -1.77
CA PRO A 627 21.77 3.81 -1.88
C PRO A 627 20.86 4.21 -0.71
N ALA A 628 19.56 4.16 -0.93
CA ALA A 628 18.57 4.32 0.12
C ALA A 628 18.68 3.19 1.18
N PHE A 629 18.20 3.43 2.41
CA PHE A 629 18.15 2.48 3.54
C PHE A 629 19.47 2.13 4.25
N CYS A 630 20.59 2.77 3.91
CA CYS A 630 21.83 2.60 4.67
C CYS A 630 21.75 3.19 6.10
N ILE A 631 21.39 2.38 7.09
CA ILE A 631 21.35 2.76 8.51
C ILE A 631 22.79 2.89 9.04
N GLY A 632 23.20 4.11 9.40
CA GLY A 632 24.47 4.31 10.10
C GLY A 632 24.39 3.75 11.52
N LYS A 633 25.39 2.97 11.94
CA LYS A 633 25.57 2.54 13.33
C LYS A 633 25.75 3.78 14.22
N SER A 634 24.69 4.28 14.85
CA SER A 634 24.84 5.19 16.00
C SER A 634 25.22 4.37 17.21
N GLY A 635 26.52 4.40 17.54
CA GLY A 635 27.06 3.80 18.75
C GLY A 635 26.34 4.34 19.99
N ILE A 636 25.73 3.42 20.74
CA ILE A 636 25.25 3.66 22.10
C ILE A 636 26.51 3.84 22.95
N ASN A 637 26.85 5.08 23.27
CA ASN A 637 27.63 5.39 24.45
C ASN A 637 26.75 6.19 25.40
N SER A 638 26.15 5.45 26.34
CA SER A 638 25.54 6.00 27.54
C SER A 638 26.60 6.77 28.34
N GLY A 639 26.38 8.06 28.56
CA GLY A 639 27.31 8.87 29.36
C GLY A 639 26.94 10.33 29.50
N SER A 640 26.12 10.63 30.51
CA SER A 640 26.02 11.89 31.25
C SER A 640 25.62 13.17 30.51
N PHE A 641 24.37 13.57 30.73
CA PHE A 641 23.96 14.98 30.76
C PHE A 641 24.93 15.82 31.59
N ARG A 642 25.34 16.98 31.06
CA ARG A 642 25.55 18.19 31.87
C ARG A 642 25.27 19.43 31.03
N HIS A 643 24.34 20.22 31.56
CA HIS A 643 23.97 21.58 31.15
C HIS A 643 25.18 22.49 30.94
N GLN A 644 25.15 23.29 29.87
CA GLN A 644 25.29 24.74 30.02
C GLN A 644 24.75 25.49 28.80
N ALA A 645 23.70 26.28 29.06
CA ALA A 645 23.26 27.36 28.20
C ALA A 645 24.26 28.53 28.31
N ASN A 646 24.67 29.13 27.20
CA ASN A 646 24.43 30.55 26.90
C ASN A 646 25.20 31.07 25.67
N HIS A 647 24.54 32.04 25.04
CA HIS A 647 25.04 33.15 24.24
C HIS A 647 25.37 32.99 22.74
N TYR A 648 24.37 33.41 21.96
CA TYR A 648 24.46 34.36 20.85
C TYR A 648 25.79 35.08 20.65
N GLY A 649 26.26 35.09 19.39
CA GLY A 649 27.02 36.21 18.83
C GLY A 649 27.93 35.85 17.66
N GLY A 650 27.63 36.37 16.47
CA GLY A 650 28.68 36.86 15.56
C GLY A 650 28.95 36.08 14.27
N ILE A 651 28.25 36.51 13.22
CA ILE A 651 28.67 36.76 11.82
C ILE A 651 30.16 36.50 11.49
N GLY A 652 30.40 35.82 10.35
CA GLY A 652 31.63 36.00 9.56
C GLY A 652 31.98 34.83 8.65
N ASP A 653 31.87 35.05 7.34
CA ASP A 653 32.23 34.17 6.23
C ASP A 653 33.56 33.42 6.36
N GLN A 654 33.60 32.16 5.90
CA GLN A 654 34.51 31.73 4.83
C GLN A 654 34.24 30.29 4.36
N SER A 655 34.36 30.14 3.05
CA SER A 655 34.28 28.91 2.26
C SER A 655 35.04 27.72 2.85
N SER A 656 34.39 26.55 2.86
CA SER A 656 35.07 25.32 2.49
C SER A 656 34.11 24.41 1.73
N ASN A 657 34.33 24.33 0.42
CA ASN A 657 33.85 23.23 -0.41
C ASN A 657 34.42 21.94 0.19
N SER A 658 33.61 21.23 0.98
CA SER A 658 33.85 19.82 1.28
C SER A 658 33.58 19.03 0.00
N SER A 659 34.64 18.85 -0.79
CA SER A 659 34.68 17.89 -1.89
C SER A 659 34.34 16.51 -1.34
N ILE A 660 33.25 15.93 -1.83
CA ILE A 660 32.95 14.50 -1.66
C ILE A 660 34.18 13.73 -2.18
N PRO A 661 34.79 12.83 -1.39
CA PRO A 661 35.91 12.02 -1.88
C PRO A 661 35.45 11.20 -3.07
N MET A 662 36.11 11.36 -4.22
CA MET A 662 35.89 10.49 -5.38
C MET A 662 36.25 9.05 -4.96
N SER A 663 35.32 8.11 -5.13
CA SER A 663 35.59 6.69 -4.90
C SER A 663 36.76 6.22 -5.78
N PRO A 664 37.72 5.45 -5.21
CA PRO A 664 38.85 4.90 -5.96
C PRO A 664 38.47 3.88 -7.04
N ASN A 665 37.20 3.43 -7.10
CA ASN A 665 36.69 2.54 -8.14
C ASN A 665 36.40 3.23 -9.49
N LYS A 666 36.74 4.52 -9.64
CA LYS A 666 36.75 5.18 -10.96
C LYS A 666 37.89 4.64 -11.82
N VAL A 667 37.63 3.56 -12.56
CA VAL A 667 38.51 3.10 -13.62
C VAL A 667 37.95 3.59 -14.95
N SER A 668 38.68 4.49 -15.60
CA SER A 668 38.64 4.64 -17.06
C SER A 668 38.96 3.29 -17.69
N ILE A 669 37.94 2.64 -18.28
CA ILE A 669 38.06 1.38 -19.02
C ILE A 669 38.78 1.68 -20.34
N THR A 670 40.08 1.91 -20.27
CA THR A 670 41.00 1.92 -21.40
C THR A 670 42.38 1.53 -20.88
N GLU A 671 42.60 0.24 -20.67
CA GLU A 671 43.93 -0.36 -20.85
C GLU A 671 43.81 -1.35 -22.00
N LEU A 672 44.27 -0.92 -23.18
CA LEU A 672 44.55 -1.81 -24.29
C LEU A 672 45.84 -2.56 -23.95
N GLU A 673 45.75 -3.88 -23.77
CA GLU A 673 46.95 -4.73 -23.79
C GLU A 673 47.55 -4.72 -25.21
N PRO A 674 48.86 -4.47 -25.37
CA PRO A 674 49.52 -4.60 -26.65
C PRO A 674 49.69 -6.08 -27.02
N ARG A 675 49.30 -6.44 -28.25
CA ARG A 675 49.79 -7.65 -28.93
C ARG A 675 51.13 -7.37 -29.59
#